data_AF-B8DK53-F1
#
_entry.id   AF-B8DK53-F1
#
_cell.length_a   1.000
_cell.length_b   1.000
_cell.length_c   1.000
_cell.angle_alpha   90.00
_cell.angle_beta   90.00
_cell.angle_gamma   90.00
#
_symmetry.space_group_name_H-M   'P 1'
#
loop_
_entity.id
_entity.type
_entity.pdbx_description
1 polymer ?
#
loop_
_entity_poly.entity_id
_entity_poly.type
_entity_poly.pdbx_seq_one_letter_code
_entity_poly.pdbx_strand_id
1 'polypeptide(L)'
;MLAIADKRRTIRIKRSSLLQCKLGSLDRPAIKIAETPDEYTRAFRLVYEEYLRSGYTRPHPSLMHYTIWSMLPQTSVFVFKSYNDVLCTLSHIPDSDLFGLPMDTLYKPELDTLRDKGRTIAEVGSLATQYTRRWTNLMVYLAKAMFQYSIMSNFDDIVITVNPKHVNFYTQIFLFKPFGEVRHYDSVNAPAVALRINLSETMDELKEKYGNSDDFDTNLFTFFVRMNSGEADTKDNPVKRDQPLDPYTAYHLLRQRPELLDQLAEEQRDFIETIYHRALFNHFSTHPVHPETPSGVPLDMLKLETRDAYSDVAFCRNLGLVDYAGQRKLLGSRVAIAGLGGVGGVHLMTLARTGIGNFNLADFDAYSPVNINRQYGASIASFGRNKLDVMTERALSVNPFMDIRAFPGGISATSLDDFLKDVDLVVDGIDFFALDIRRQLFNRALALGIPVITAAPLGFSCALLVFTPGAMSFDDYFDITEHTEKMEGYLRFGMGLAPRPAHLGYMDRRFVSLHDRRGPSLDIACHICAGMAGTEAVRLLLGKKGVRPAPYFRQFDPLTGRFTTGKLRRGLRSPLQRLKLAIARRFFLDTPRTGALRPPEPEMVGLRQDIPPATLEYIAQAATRAPSGDNVQPWRIALHETGIHIHAARHADDSFFNYRQVATLLACGAAVQNAVFAAGSVGLDADLSLFPDEQDHNRVASLHCTPVGVQSHEIMAAALWRRHTNRRMYSASPIPPAVRDRIDHIVDEQQDATLAWAADPAQRKALAKAVYLADRVRVERPDLHEHLMRFIRFEPQKGPYGDGLPLGNLEAGPLGELYLRSLRPWSAMHAANQAGIGRLMPLHGALSVLRSGGVALLLANGEAETDIVRAGMAWQRAWCALEHMGYALQPLAALPLLHLRIRLGDAETLSPCHVSLLEKAWRLLAEALPHPSDKLPVMLFRTGIGPAIRHGTYRLALSEILLPDSRA
;
A
#
# COMPACT_ATOMS: atom_id res chain seq x y z
N MET A 1 45.61 -15.07 18.38
CA MET A 1 45.58 -15.26 19.85
C MET A 1 44.34 -14.57 20.41
N LEU A 2 43.27 -15.32 20.66
CA LEU A 2 42.24 -14.99 21.65
C LEU A 2 41.55 -16.31 21.99
N ALA A 3 42.13 -16.99 22.97
CA ALA A 3 41.61 -18.23 23.53
C ALA A 3 40.30 -17.92 24.27
N ILE A 4 39.17 -18.42 23.76
CA ILE A 4 37.93 -18.47 24.52
C ILE A 4 37.93 -19.80 25.27
N ALA A 5 38.19 -19.68 26.57
CA ALA A 5 38.30 -20.76 27.52
C ALA A 5 37.10 -21.71 27.50
N ASP A 6 37.41 -22.99 27.27
CA ASP A 6 36.55 -24.14 27.48
C ASP A 6 36.17 -24.24 28.98
N LYS A 7 35.06 -23.61 29.38
CA LYS A 7 34.45 -23.85 30.70
C LYS A 7 33.67 -25.16 30.66
N ARG A 8 34.41 -26.27 30.79
CA ARG A 8 33.89 -27.51 31.39
C ARG A 8 33.34 -27.17 32.78
N ARG A 9 32.04 -26.98 32.89
CA ARG A 9 31.31 -27.00 34.17
C ARG A 9 30.23 -28.07 34.05
N THR A 10 30.50 -29.21 34.65
CA THR A 10 29.51 -30.23 35.01
C THR A 10 28.31 -29.54 35.64
N ILE A 11 27.20 -29.43 34.91
CA ILE A 11 25.97 -28.83 35.40
C ILE A 11 25.38 -29.82 36.41
N ARG A 12 25.67 -29.61 37.70
CA ARG A 12 24.79 -30.10 38.77
C ARG A 12 23.45 -29.41 38.55
N ILE A 13 22.49 -30.13 37.97
CA ILE A 13 21.11 -29.68 37.86
C ILE A 13 20.64 -29.37 39.29
N LYS A 14 20.45 -28.10 39.64
CA LYS A 14 19.80 -27.72 40.91
C LYS A 14 18.36 -28.25 40.84
N ARG A 15 18.07 -29.27 41.65
CA ARG A 15 16.88 -30.11 41.63
C ARG A 15 15.53 -29.35 41.73
N SER A 16 15.52 -28.07 42.12
CA SER A 16 14.32 -27.24 42.27
C SER A 16 13.85 -26.42 41.03
N SER A 17 14.64 -26.30 39.95
CA SER A 17 14.34 -25.37 38.83
C SER A 17 13.78 -26.01 37.55
N LEU A 18 13.64 -27.33 37.52
CA LEU A 18 13.32 -28.13 36.31
C LEU A 18 11.97 -27.77 35.68
N LEU A 19 10.99 -27.36 36.47
CA LEU A 19 9.64 -26.97 36.01
C LEU A 19 9.33 -25.47 36.13
N GLN A 20 10.28 -24.65 36.59
CA GLN A 20 10.14 -23.18 36.62
C GLN A 20 10.38 -22.58 35.23
N CYS A 21 9.52 -22.86 34.26
CA CYS A 21 9.56 -22.12 32.99
C CYS A 21 8.97 -20.73 33.20
N LYS A 22 9.79 -19.68 33.06
CA LYS A 22 9.35 -18.27 33.03
C LYS A 22 8.60 -17.95 31.72
N LEU A 23 7.46 -18.61 31.51
CA LEU A 23 6.62 -18.50 30.30
C LEU A 23 5.95 -17.12 30.17
N GLY A 24 5.97 -16.27 31.20
CA GLY A 24 5.39 -14.92 31.16
C GLY A 24 6.04 -13.96 30.16
N SER A 25 7.18 -14.34 29.56
CA SER A 25 7.84 -13.60 28.47
C SER A 25 7.49 -14.12 27.07
N LEU A 26 6.70 -15.19 26.97
CA LEU A 26 6.31 -15.82 25.71
C LEU A 26 4.90 -15.39 25.33
N ASP A 27 4.73 -14.96 24.09
CA ASP A 27 3.42 -14.66 23.53
C ASP A 27 2.71 -15.97 23.16
N ARG A 28 1.59 -16.25 23.84
CA ARG A 28 0.71 -17.42 23.64
C ARG A 28 1.48 -18.74 23.42
N PRO A 29 2.22 -19.23 24.44
CA PRO A 29 2.96 -20.47 24.32
C PRO A 29 1.99 -21.65 24.10
N ALA A 30 2.31 -22.51 23.14
CA ALA A 30 1.52 -23.70 22.83
C ALA A 30 2.41 -24.91 22.52
N ILE A 31 1.95 -26.10 22.90
CA ILE A 31 2.54 -27.39 22.52
C ILE A 31 1.52 -28.10 21.66
N LYS A 32 1.93 -28.51 20.46
CA LYS A 32 1.09 -29.28 19.54
C LYS A 32 1.96 -30.16 18.63
N ILE A 33 1.31 -31.08 17.92
CA ILE A 33 1.92 -31.74 16.76
C ILE A 33 1.83 -30.78 15.58
N ALA A 34 2.89 -30.68 14.77
CA ALA A 34 2.90 -29.85 13.57
C ALA A 34 1.85 -30.34 12.56
N GLU A 35 1.15 -29.39 11.94
CA GLU A 35 0.07 -29.69 10.97
C GLU A 35 0.19 -28.89 9.67
N THR A 36 1.03 -27.85 9.65
CA THR A 36 1.15 -26.92 8.52
C THR A 36 2.55 -26.93 7.91
N PRO A 37 2.70 -26.63 6.60
CA PRO A 37 4.01 -26.59 5.95
C PRO A 37 5.00 -25.63 6.65
N ASP A 38 4.53 -24.49 7.15
CA ASP A 38 5.35 -23.52 7.88
C ASP A 38 5.83 -24.09 9.23
N GLU A 39 4.98 -24.78 9.98
CA GLU A 39 5.36 -25.44 11.24
C GLU A 39 6.43 -26.52 11.01
N TYR A 40 6.26 -27.38 9.98
CA TYR A 40 7.25 -28.38 9.59
C TYR A 40 8.58 -27.74 9.14
N THR A 41 8.51 -26.74 8.26
CA THR A 41 9.70 -26.01 7.76
C THR A 41 10.49 -25.40 8.91
N ARG A 42 9.81 -24.73 9.85
CA ARG A 42 10.46 -24.11 11.02
C ARG A 42 11.02 -25.15 11.97
N ALA A 43 10.30 -26.25 12.23
CA ALA A 43 10.80 -27.34 13.05
C ALA A 43 12.09 -27.93 12.46
N PHE A 44 12.10 -28.26 11.17
CA PHE A 44 13.26 -28.85 10.52
C PHE A 44 14.43 -27.87 10.32
N ARG A 45 14.14 -26.58 10.11
CA ARG A 45 15.16 -25.53 10.12
C ARG A 45 15.79 -25.39 11.49
N LEU A 46 15.00 -25.42 12.57
CA LEU A 46 15.53 -25.37 13.94
C LEU A 46 16.48 -26.55 14.22
N VAL A 47 16.12 -27.76 13.79
CA VAL A 47 17.00 -28.94 13.90
C VAL A 47 18.30 -28.71 13.13
N TYR A 48 18.20 -28.25 11.87
CA TYR A 48 19.36 -27.96 11.04
C TYR A 48 20.31 -26.95 11.68
N GLU A 49 19.80 -25.80 12.14
CA GLU A 49 20.62 -24.74 12.73
C GLU A 49 21.35 -25.22 14.00
N GLU A 50 20.65 -25.95 14.88
CA GLU A 50 21.23 -26.42 16.14
C GLU A 50 22.19 -27.60 15.93
N TYR A 51 21.92 -28.46 14.94
CA TYR A 51 22.80 -29.59 14.60
C TYR A 51 24.04 -29.10 13.89
N LEU A 52 23.92 -28.14 12.97
CA LEU A 52 25.05 -27.51 12.29
C LEU A 52 25.94 -26.79 13.31
N ARG A 53 25.35 -26.03 14.23
CA ARG A 53 26.07 -25.36 15.33
C ARG A 53 26.80 -26.34 16.24
N SER A 54 26.25 -27.54 16.45
CA SER A 54 26.83 -28.57 17.31
C SER A 54 27.80 -29.51 16.59
N GLY A 55 27.99 -29.34 15.28
CA GLY A 55 28.84 -30.18 14.44
C GLY A 55 28.23 -31.54 14.07
N TYR A 56 26.91 -31.71 14.26
CA TYR A 56 26.18 -32.97 14.01
C TYR A 56 25.62 -33.09 12.59
N THR A 57 25.70 -32.06 11.76
CA THR A 57 25.26 -32.15 10.36
C THR A 57 26.12 -31.25 9.49
N ARG A 58 26.17 -31.54 8.19
CA ARG A 58 26.90 -30.74 7.20
C ARG A 58 25.97 -29.67 6.62
N PRO A 59 26.50 -28.55 6.10
CA PRO A 59 25.69 -27.58 5.39
C PRO A 59 24.90 -28.22 4.25
N HIS A 60 23.61 -27.91 4.15
CA HIS A 60 22.72 -28.45 3.12
C HIS A 60 21.92 -27.30 2.47
N PRO A 61 21.74 -27.28 1.13
CA PRO A 61 21.05 -26.19 0.42
C PRO A 61 19.61 -25.92 0.90
N SER A 62 18.89 -26.94 1.37
CA SER A 62 17.52 -26.80 1.90
C SER A 62 17.44 -25.98 3.19
N LEU A 63 18.56 -25.79 3.90
CA LEU A 63 18.62 -25.21 5.24
C LEU A 63 17.68 -25.89 6.26
N MET A 64 17.40 -27.18 6.06
CA MET A 64 16.51 -28.00 6.88
C MET A 64 17.11 -29.40 7.11
N HIS A 65 16.82 -30.00 8.26
CA HIS A 65 17.28 -31.34 8.64
C HIS A 65 16.07 -32.21 9.02
N TYR A 66 15.81 -33.20 8.19
CA TYR A 66 14.78 -34.24 8.36
C TYR A 66 15.13 -35.46 7.50
N THR A 67 14.46 -36.58 7.76
CA THR A 67 14.72 -37.88 7.13
C THR A 67 13.45 -38.44 6.49
N ILE A 68 13.54 -39.57 5.78
CA ILE A 68 12.35 -40.18 5.17
C ILE A 68 11.30 -40.57 6.22
N TRP A 69 11.72 -40.97 7.42
CA TRP A 69 10.81 -41.30 8.52
C TRP A 69 9.91 -40.12 8.92
N SER A 70 10.34 -38.87 8.69
CA SER A 70 9.49 -37.69 8.91
C SER A 70 8.27 -37.63 7.97
N MET A 71 8.27 -38.42 6.90
CA MET A 71 7.18 -38.52 5.93
C MET A 71 6.22 -39.69 6.21
N LEU A 72 6.48 -40.52 7.22
CA LEU A 72 5.60 -41.66 7.51
C LEU A 72 4.31 -41.19 8.19
N PRO A 73 3.14 -41.75 7.86
CA PRO A 73 1.84 -41.33 8.43
C PRO A 73 1.79 -41.36 9.96
N GLN A 74 2.56 -42.27 10.56
CA GLN A 74 2.58 -42.48 12.00
C GLN A 74 3.59 -41.58 12.73
N THR A 75 4.49 -40.92 12.01
CA THR A 75 5.48 -40.00 12.61
C THR A 75 4.82 -38.70 13.05
N SER A 76 5.14 -38.28 14.28
CA SER A 76 4.61 -37.06 14.89
C SER A 76 5.73 -36.09 15.25
N VAL A 77 5.70 -34.89 14.69
CA VAL A 77 6.65 -33.81 15.00
C VAL A 77 6.02 -32.88 16.03
N PHE A 78 6.45 -32.97 17.28
CA PHE A 78 6.00 -32.13 18.37
C PHE A 78 6.74 -30.79 18.33
N VAL A 79 5.99 -29.69 18.42
CA VAL A 79 6.53 -28.33 18.45
C VAL A 79 6.08 -27.60 19.70
N PHE A 80 7.03 -26.91 20.33
CA PHE A 80 6.75 -25.88 21.33
C PHE A 80 6.86 -24.52 20.63
N LYS A 81 5.75 -23.80 20.49
CA LYS A 81 5.70 -22.54 19.76
C LYS A 81 5.32 -21.35 20.63
N SER A 82 5.75 -20.17 20.22
CA SER A 82 5.26 -18.87 20.69
C SER A 82 4.82 -18.08 19.47
N TYR A 83 3.53 -17.77 19.39
CA TYR A 83 2.89 -17.24 18.18
C TYR A 83 3.22 -18.09 16.92
N ASN A 84 4.04 -17.59 15.99
CA ASN A 84 4.42 -18.29 14.76
C ASN A 84 5.83 -18.93 14.82
N ASP A 85 6.56 -18.79 15.92
CA ASP A 85 7.93 -19.30 16.03
C ASP A 85 7.98 -20.64 16.76
N VAL A 86 8.66 -21.62 16.15
CA VAL A 86 8.99 -22.91 16.78
C VAL A 86 10.26 -22.73 17.60
N LEU A 87 10.13 -22.85 18.92
CA LEU A 87 11.23 -22.63 19.88
C LEU A 87 11.93 -23.93 20.28
N CYS A 88 11.19 -25.04 20.23
CA CYS A 88 11.66 -26.38 20.58
C CYS A 88 10.90 -27.41 19.73
N THR A 89 11.57 -28.48 19.32
CA THR A 89 10.97 -29.55 18.52
C THR A 89 11.53 -30.93 18.88
N LEU A 90 10.71 -31.96 18.69
CA LEU A 90 11.01 -33.39 18.89
C LEU A 90 10.20 -34.20 17.88
N SER A 91 10.80 -35.21 17.24
CA SER A 91 10.09 -36.17 16.40
C SER A 91 9.89 -37.49 17.15
N HIS A 92 8.67 -38.01 17.12
CA HIS A 92 8.29 -39.32 17.63
C HIS A 92 7.98 -40.23 16.43
N ILE A 93 8.81 -41.25 16.23
CA ILE A 93 8.85 -42.09 15.03
C ILE A 93 8.52 -43.53 15.44
N PRO A 94 7.30 -44.01 15.16
CA PRO A 94 6.95 -45.41 15.39
C PRO A 94 7.74 -46.36 14.50
N ASP A 95 8.07 -47.54 15.04
CA ASP A 95 8.68 -48.63 14.27
C ASP A 95 7.70 -49.15 13.20
N SER A 96 8.25 -49.62 12.09
CA SER A 96 7.45 -50.16 10.99
C SER A 96 8.19 -51.31 10.31
N ASP A 97 7.44 -52.29 9.82
CA ASP A 97 8.03 -53.46 9.16
C ASP A 97 8.79 -53.06 7.88
N LEU A 98 8.33 -51.99 7.19
CA LEU A 98 8.89 -51.58 5.91
C LEU A 98 10.05 -50.58 6.02
N PHE A 99 10.03 -49.64 6.98
CA PHE A 99 11.08 -48.61 7.14
C PHE A 99 11.98 -48.83 8.35
N GLY A 100 11.59 -49.69 9.28
CA GLY A 100 12.25 -49.80 10.59
C GLY A 100 12.29 -48.46 11.33
N LEU A 101 13.28 -48.30 12.19
CA LEU A 101 13.62 -47.08 12.91
C LEU A 101 14.93 -46.49 12.39
N PRO A 102 15.12 -45.16 12.45
CA PRO A 102 16.42 -44.54 12.15
C PRO A 102 17.61 -45.21 12.88
N MET A 103 17.37 -45.65 14.11
CA MET A 103 18.32 -46.32 14.99
C MET A 103 18.75 -47.72 14.53
N ASP A 104 18.05 -48.35 13.58
CA ASP A 104 18.47 -49.62 12.96
C ASP A 104 19.86 -49.54 12.35
N THR A 105 20.24 -48.36 11.83
CA THR A 105 21.56 -48.12 11.25
C THR A 105 22.70 -48.55 12.18
N LEU A 106 22.53 -48.39 13.49
CA LEU A 106 23.55 -48.69 14.48
C LEU A 106 23.17 -49.78 15.46
N TYR A 107 21.90 -49.98 15.78
CA TYR A 107 21.46 -50.82 16.90
C TYR A 107 20.38 -51.82 16.52
N LYS A 108 20.36 -52.23 15.25
CA LYS A 108 19.42 -53.24 14.76
C LYS A 108 19.40 -54.54 15.60
N PRO A 109 20.54 -55.15 15.99
CA PRO A 109 20.51 -56.38 16.81
C PRO A 109 19.75 -56.17 18.13
N GLU A 110 19.99 -55.05 18.80
CA GLU A 110 19.32 -54.73 20.06
C GLU A 110 17.82 -54.45 19.87
N LEU A 111 17.42 -53.75 18.79
CA LEU A 111 16.02 -53.52 18.44
C LEU A 111 15.30 -54.82 18.07
N ASP A 112 15.96 -55.70 17.31
CA ASP A 112 15.41 -56.99 16.91
C ASP A 112 15.07 -57.86 18.14
N THR A 113 15.86 -57.79 19.22
CA THR A 113 15.49 -58.49 20.48
C THR A 113 14.17 -58.03 21.10
N LEU A 114 13.72 -56.80 20.80
CA LEU A 114 12.45 -56.25 21.26
C LEU A 114 11.33 -56.61 20.29
N ARG A 115 11.59 -56.51 18.99
CA ARG A 115 10.67 -56.93 17.92
C ARG A 115 10.33 -58.41 18.03
N ASP A 116 11.31 -59.27 18.30
CA ASP A 116 11.14 -60.71 18.50
C ASP A 116 10.24 -61.04 19.70
N LYS A 117 10.15 -60.12 20.67
CA LYS A 117 9.25 -60.23 21.83
C LYS A 117 7.85 -59.65 21.54
N GLY A 118 7.57 -59.24 20.30
CA GLY A 118 6.31 -58.65 19.87
C GLY A 118 6.05 -57.27 20.48
N ARG A 119 7.09 -56.55 20.89
CA ARG A 119 6.94 -55.25 21.57
C ARG A 119 6.79 -54.12 20.56
N THR A 120 5.95 -53.15 20.88
CA THR A 120 5.74 -51.94 20.08
C THR A 120 6.73 -50.84 20.47
N ILE A 121 7.50 -50.35 19.51
CA ILE A 121 8.65 -49.47 19.75
C ILE A 121 8.44 -48.13 19.04
N ALA A 122 8.83 -47.03 19.68
CA ALA A 122 8.95 -45.72 19.04
C ALA A 122 10.32 -45.08 19.32
N GLU A 123 10.94 -44.51 18.28
CA GLU A 123 12.15 -43.73 18.42
C GLU A 123 11.83 -42.24 18.62
N VAL A 124 12.55 -41.62 19.55
CA VAL A 124 12.59 -40.16 19.69
C VAL A 124 13.82 -39.61 18.97
N GLY A 125 13.61 -38.73 18.00
CA GLY A 125 14.68 -38.17 17.16
C GLY A 125 14.50 -36.68 16.86
N SER A 126 15.44 -36.12 16.08
CA SER A 126 15.40 -34.72 15.58
C SER A 126 15.11 -33.69 16.67
N LEU A 127 15.81 -33.85 17.80
CA LEU A 127 15.60 -33.06 19.01
C LEU A 127 16.36 -31.73 18.96
N ALA A 128 15.66 -30.59 19.03
CA ALA A 128 16.33 -29.29 19.05
C ALA A 128 15.59 -28.26 19.91
N THR A 129 16.36 -27.42 20.62
CA THR A 129 15.87 -26.22 21.32
C THR A 129 16.72 -25.04 20.88
N GLN A 130 16.07 -23.93 20.55
CA GLN A 130 16.72 -22.70 20.13
C GLN A 130 17.84 -22.31 21.10
N TYR A 131 19.02 -22.00 20.57
CA TYR A 131 20.24 -21.75 21.37
C TYR A 131 20.05 -20.75 22.51
N THR A 132 19.35 -19.64 22.25
CA THR A 132 19.07 -18.58 23.23
C THR A 132 18.17 -19.03 24.39
N ARG A 133 17.49 -20.17 24.24
CA ARG A 133 16.46 -20.68 25.15
C ARG A 133 16.79 -22.07 25.73
N ARG A 134 17.99 -22.61 25.50
CA ARG A 134 18.41 -23.93 26.04
C ARG A 134 18.28 -24.07 27.56
N TRP A 135 18.30 -22.96 28.29
CA TRP A 135 18.16 -22.91 29.76
C TRP A 135 16.72 -22.79 30.26
N THR A 136 15.73 -22.80 29.36
CA THR A 136 14.31 -22.58 29.70
C THR A 136 13.50 -23.86 29.80
N ASN A 137 14.13 -25.04 29.94
CA ASN A 137 13.50 -26.35 30.18
C ASN A 137 12.32 -26.74 29.24
N LEU A 138 12.14 -26.08 28.08
CA LEU A 138 11.07 -26.35 27.11
C LEU A 138 11.01 -27.81 26.68
N MET A 139 12.18 -28.46 26.62
CA MET A 139 12.32 -29.86 26.28
C MET A 139 11.55 -30.80 27.22
N VAL A 140 11.47 -30.47 28.50
CA VAL A 140 10.80 -31.30 29.51
C VAL A 140 9.28 -31.33 29.26
N TYR A 141 8.72 -30.24 28.74
CA TYR A 141 7.31 -30.16 28.38
C TYR A 141 6.99 -30.91 27.09
N LEU A 142 7.88 -30.87 26.09
CA LEU A 142 7.74 -31.72 24.90
C LEU A 142 7.88 -33.20 25.27
N ALA A 143 8.84 -33.54 26.14
CA ALA A 143 8.98 -34.90 26.65
C ALA A 143 7.72 -35.36 27.38
N LYS A 144 7.07 -34.49 28.19
CA LYS A 144 5.77 -34.80 28.79
C LYS A 144 4.71 -35.13 27.74
N ALA A 145 4.54 -34.27 26.74
CA ALA A 145 3.55 -34.50 25.68
C ALA A 145 3.84 -35.80 24.91
N MET A 146 5.12 -36.09 24.66
CA MET A 146 5.57 -37.31 24.00
C MET A 146 5.33 -38.57 24.84
N PHE A 147 5.63 -38.56 26.14
CA PHE A 147 5.33 -39.68 27.04
C PHE A 147 3.82 -39.97 27.09
N GLN A 148 3.01 -38.92 27.24
CA GLN A 148 1.56 -39.05 27.27
C GLN A 148 1.02 -39.60 25.95
N TYR A 149 1.50 -39.08 24.82
CA TYR A 149 1.15 -39.59 23.50
C TYR A 149 1.55 -41.06 23.32
N SER A 150 2.73 -41.46 23.80
CA SER A 150 3.22 -42.85 23.69
C SER A 150 2.34 -43.82 24.48
N ILE A 151 1.93 -43.43 25.69
CA ILE A 151 1.01 -44.21 26.54
C ILE A 151 -0.37 -44.29 25.89
N MET A 152 -0.91 -43.16 25.41
CA MET A 152 -2.22 -43.11 24.73
C MET A 152 -2.24 -43.87 23.40
N SER A 153 -1.07 -44.13 22.80
CA SER A 153 -0.93 -44.89 21.56
C SER A 153 -0.59 -46.36 21.79
N ASN A 154 -0.52 -46.81 23.06
CA ASN A 154 -0.14 -48.15 23.50
C ASN A 154 1.24 -48.61 22.99
N PHE A 155 2.27 -47.75 23.08
CA PHE A 155 3.67 -48.19 22.88
C PHE A 155 4.23 -48.87 24.13
N ASP A 156 5.03 -49.91 23.94
CA ASP A 156 5.72 -50.63 25.02
C ASP A 156 7.08 -49.99 25.37
N ASP A 157 7.80 -49.51 24.34
CA ASP A 157 9.15 -48.96 24.49
C ASP A 157 9.35 -47.65 23.74
N ILE A 158 10.10 -46.74 24.37
CA ILE A 158 10.66 -45.57 23.69
C ILE A 158 12.18 -45.73 23.65
N VAL A 159 12.76 -45.57 22.46
CA VAL A 159 14.21 -45.64 22.25
C VAL A 159 14.74 -44.30 21.77
N ILE A 160 16.01 -44.01 22.07
CA ILE A 160 16.67 -42.78 21.63
C ILE A 160 18.17 -43.03 21.46
N THR A 161 18.72 -42.45 20.41
CA THR A 161 20.17 -42.40 20.16
C THR A 161 20.71 -41.07 20.67
N VAL A 162 21.60 -41.11 21.67
CA VAL A 162 22.16 -39.89 22.28
C VAL A 162 23.68 -39.87 22.23
N ASN A 163 24.27 -38.68 22.20
CA ASN A 163 25.70 -38.56 22.43
C ASN A 163 26.03 -38.96 23.88
N PRO A 164 27.10 -39.74 24.16
CA PRO A 164 27.49 -40.16 25.51
C PRO A 164 27.54 -39.03 26.54
N LYS A 165 27.89 -37.80 26.12
CA LYS A 165 27.92 -36.63 27.02
C LYS A 165 26.55 -36.21 27.58
N HIS A 166 25.46 -36.66 26.96
CA HIS A 166 24.09 -36.33 27.35
C HIS A 166 23.37 -37.47 28.10
N VAL A 167 23.98 -38.65 28.25
CA VAL A 167 23.35 -39.83 28.89
C VAL A 167 22.78 -39.49 30.26
N ASN A 168 23.56 -38.80 31.10
CA ASN A 168 23.13 -38.44 32.45
C ASN A 168 21.85 -37.59 32.48
N PHE A 169 21.60 -36.78 31.46
CA PHE A 169 20.36 -35.99 31.38
C PHE A 169 19.14 -36.90 31.22
N TYR A 170 19.21 -37.88 30.31
CA TYR A 170 18.12 -38.80 30.03
C TYR A 170 17.91 -39.85 31.12
N THR A 171 18.99 -40.38 31.71
CA THR A 171 18.92 -41.38 32.77
C THR A 171 18.44 -40.77 34.10
N GLN A 172 18.80 -39.52 34.41
CA GLN A 172 18.43 -38.89 35.68
C GLN A 172 17.05 -38.21 35.69
N ILE A 173 16.57 -37.71 34.55
CA ILE A 173 15.27 -37.02 34.48
C ILE A 173 14.17 -37.93 33.94
N PHE A 174 14.45 -38.70 32.90
CA PHE A 174 13.46 -39.49 32.19
C PHE A 174 13.59 -41.01 32.45
N LEU A 175 14.54 -41.45 33.27
CA LEU A 175 14.78 -42.86 33.64
C LEU A 175 15.09 -43.81 32.46
N PHE A 176 15.62 -43.26 31.36
CA PHE A 176 16.16 -44.10 30.30
C PHE A 176 17.31 -44.97 30.83
N LYS A 177 17.42 -46.19 30.30
CA LYS A 177 18.48 -47.16 30.62
C LYS A 177 19.30 -47.42 29.35
N PRO A 178 20.64 -47.52 29.43
CA PRO A 178 21.45 -47.95 28.30
C PRO A 178 21.01 -49.34 27.83
N PHE A 179 20.83 -49.50 26.52
CA PHE A 179 20.44 -50.79 25.92
C PHE A 179 21.34 -51.24 24.76
N GLY A 180 22.40 -50.48 24.45
CA GLY A 180 23.42 -50.87 23.48
C GLY A 180 24.75 -50.15 23.77
N GLU A 181 25.84 -50.65 23.19
CA GLU A 181 27.18 -50.12 23.40
C GLU A 181 27.40 -48.76 22.70
N VAL A 182 28.47 -48.05 23.05
CA VAL A 182 28.84 -46.81 22.36
C VAL A 182 29.34 -47.16 20.96
N ARG A 183 28.67 -46.66 19.92
CA ARG A 183 29.05 -46.84 18.51
C ARG A 183 29.27 -45.47 17.87
N HIS A 184 30.11 -45.37 16.84
CA HIS A 184 30.28 -44.13 16.09
C HIS A 184 29.16 -43.98 15.06
N TYR A 185 28.49 -42.83 15.03
CA TYR A 185 27.40 -42.56 14.08
C TYR A 185 27.87 -41.66 12.95
N ASP A 186 28.04 -42.24 11.76
CA ASP A 186 28.54 -41.52 10.59
C ASP A 186 27.61 -40.39 10.12
N SER A 187 26.29 -40.59 10.20
CA SER A 187 25.29 -39.59 9.75
C SER A 187 25.38 -38.26 10.49
N VAL A 188 25.86 -38.28 11.74
CA VAL A 188 26.05 -37.08 12.58
C VAL A 188 27.49 -36.88 13.04
N ASN A 189 28.41 -37.69 12.51
CA ASN A 189 29.84 -37.72 12.82
C ASN A 189 30.17 -37.61 14.31
N ALA A 190 29.50 -38.41 15.15
CA ALA A 190 29.65 -38.35 16.60
C ALA A 190 29.46 -39.72 17.26
N PRO A 191 30.06 -39.96 18.44
CA PRO A 191 29.74 -41.14 19.22
C PRO A 191 28.29 -41.09 19.68
N ALA A 192 27.64 -42.24 19.62
CA ALA A 192 26.24 -42.46 19.94
C ALA A 192 26.12 -43.62 20.94
N VAL A 193 25.11 -43.57 21.79
CA VAL A 193 24.72 -44.66 22.69
C VAL A 193 23.21 -44.80 22.68
N ALA A 194 22.78 -46.05 22.65
CA ALA A 194 21.41 -46.49 22.63
C ALA A 194 20.79 -46.43 24.04
N LEU A 195 19.72 -45.67 24.21
CA LEU A 195 18.95 -45.62 25.46
C LEU A 195 17.50 -46.06 25.22
N ARG A 196 16.94 -46.79 26.19
CA ARG A 196 15.58 -47.33 26.16
C ARG A 196 14.84 -47.01 27.45
N ILE A 197 13.53 -46.84 27.33
CA ILE A 197 12.60 -46.86 28.45
C ILE A 197 11.50 -47.90 28.17
N ASN A 198 11.19 -48.72 29.17
CA ASN A 198 10.06 -49.66 29.13
C ASN A 198 8.87 -48.99 29.83
N LEU A 199 7.84 -48.61 29.07
CA LEU A 199 6.75 -47.77 29.58
C LEU A 199 5.91 -48.48 30.65
N SER A 200 5.78 -49.81 30.61
CA SER A 200 5.03 -50.56 31.63
C SER A 200 5.74 -50.60 32.99
N GLU A 201 7.07 -50.76 32.98
CA GLU A 201 7.88 -50.81 34.21
C GLU A 201 8.20 -49.42 34.75
N THR A 202 8.40 -48.46 33.85
CA THR A 202 8.92 -47.15 34.24
C THR A 202 7.87 -46.29 34.95
N MET A 203 6.57 -46.56 34.76
CA MET A 203 5.53 -45.87 35.54
C MET A 203 5.62 -46.19 37.03
N ASP A 204 5.92 -47.44 37.37
CA ASP A 204 6.13 -47.86 38.76
C ASP A 204 7.47 -47.33 39.29
N GLU A 205 8.54 -47.34 38.49
CA GLU A 205 9.84 -46.76 38.87
C GLU A 205 9.78 -45.24 39.06
N LEU A 206 9.04 -44.52 38.23
CA LEU A 206 8.80 -43.08 38.38
C LEU A 206 8.04 -42.80 39.68
N LYS A 207 7.03 -43.62 40.00
CA LYS A 207 6.25 -43.52 41.24
C LYS A 207 7.11 -43.80 42.47
N GLU A 208 7.95 -44.82 42.43
CA GLU A 208 8.84 -45.16 43.53
C GLU A 208 9.90 -44.07 43.75
N LYS A 209 10.52 -43.58 42.68
CA LYS A 209 11.63 -42.63 42.75
C LYS A 209 11.21 -41.18 43.01
N TYR A 210 10.08 -40.74 42.45
CA TYR A 210 9.62 -39.34 42.54
C TYR A 210 8.26 -39.16 43.23
N GLY A 211 7.53 -40.25 43.50
CA GLY A 211 6.16 -40.19 44.05
C GLY A 211 6.08 -39.69 45.48
N ASN A 212 7.13 -39.89 46.28
CA ASN A 212 7.24 -39.48 47.68
C ASN A 212 8.52 -38.68 48.00
N SER A 213 9.25 -38.17 46.99
CA SER A 213 10.54 -37.52 47.23
C SER A 213 10.40 -36.03 47.56
N ASP A 214 10.95 -35.57 48.69
CA ASP A 214 11.17 -34.15 49.02
C ASP A 214 12.30 -33.49 48.18
N ASP A 215 12.91 -34.26 47.27
CA ASP A 215 14.05 -33.83 46.44
C ASP A 215 13.67 -32.81 45.34
N PHE A 216 12.37 -32.60 45.07
CA PHE A 216 11.85 -31.69 44.03
C PHE A 216 10.66 -30.87 44.54
N ASP A 217 10.62 -29.56 44.23
CA ASP A 217 9.47 -28.66 44.54
C ASP A 217 8.16 -29.08 43.83
N THR A 218 8.23 -30.01 42.87
CA THR A 218 7.09 -30.57 42.15
C THR A 218 7.36 -32.03 41.84
N ASN A 219 6.43 -32.89 42.23
CA ASN A 219 6.50 -34.34 42.03
C ASN A 219 6.55 -34.68 40.52
N LEU A 220 7.72 -35.10 40.03
CA LEU A 220 7.94 -35.40 38.61
C LEU A 220 7.08 -36.56 38.11
N PHE A 221 6.79 -37.55 38.96
CA PHE A 221 5.82 -38.61 38.63
C PHE A 221 4.44 -38.00 38.35
N THR A 222 3.95 -37.13 39.23
CA THR A 222 2.68 -36.42 39.03
C THR A 222 2.72 -35.54 37.77
N PHE A 223 3.85 -34.91 37.46
CA PHE A 223 4.00 -34.07 36.26
C PHE A 223 3.86 -34.87 34.96
N PHE A 224 4.51 -36.04 34.83
CA PHE A 224 4.41 -36.87 33.64
C PHE A 224 3.07 -37.63 33.56
N VAL A 225 2.49 -38.01 34.70
CA VAL A 225 1.30 -38.87 34.77
C VAL A 225 -0.04 -38.11 34.80
N ARG A 226 -0.16 -36.95 35.46
CA ARG A 226 -1.45 -36.22 35.50
C ARG A 226 -1.77 -35.57 34.15
N MET A 227 -2.87 -36.02 33.54
CA MET A 227 -3.60 -35.28 32.52
C MET A 227 -4.54 -34.27 33.21
N ASN A 228 -4.49 -32.99 32.80
CA ASN A 228 -5.39 -31.94 33.33
C ASN A 228 -6.82 -32.02 32.75
N SER A 229 -7.11 -33.02 31.94
CA SER A 229 -8.44 -33.41 31.47
C SER A 229 -8.78 -34.74 32.13
N GLY A 230 -9.97 -34.84 32.74
CA GLY A 230 -10.40 -35.91 33.63
C GLY A 230 -10.18 -37.34 33.13
N GLU A 231 -10.32 -38.30 34.06
CA GLU A 231 -10.19 -39.75 33.86
C GLU A 231 -10.94 -40.21 32.60
N ALA A 232 -10.22 -40.26 31.48
CA ALA A 232 -10.63 -40.96 30.29
C ALA A 232 -9.88 -42.28 30.29
N ASP A 233 -10.63 -43.37 30.46
CA ASP A 233 -10.18 -44.74 30.32
C ASP A 233 -9.71 -44.94 28.86
N THR A 234 -8.43 -44.68 28.61
CA THR A 234 -7.86 -44.52 27.26
C THR A 234 -7.14 -45.77 26.77
N LYS A 235 -7.02 -46.81 27.60
CA LYS A 235 -6.42 -48.09 27.19
C LYS A 235 -7.26 -48.83 26.15
N ASP A 236 -8.58 -48.67 26.17
CA ASP A 236 -9.50 -49.38 25.28
C ASP A 236 -9.66 -48.72 23.90
N ASN A 237 -9.11 -47.52 23.66
CA ASN A 237 -9.24 -46.82 22.39
C ASN A 237 -8.00 -45.96 22.07
N PRO A 238 -6.92 -46.56 21.51
CA PRO A 238 -5.64 -45.88 21.33
C PRO A 238 -5.72 -44.75 20.30
N VAL A 239 -5.09 -43.62 20.58
CA VAL A 239 -4.97 -42.48 19.66
C VAL A 239 -3.79 -42.73 18.72
N LYS A 240 -3.95 -43.59 17.73
CA LYS A 240 -2.91 -43.78 16.70
C LYS A 240 -3.05 -42.73 15.60
N ARG A 241 -2.02 -41.89 15.42
CA ARG A 241 -1.91 -41.07 14.20
C ARG A 241 -1.60 -42.00 13.03
N ASP A 242 -2.47 -41.99 12.04
CA ASP A 242 -2.30 -42.74 10.78
C ASP A 242 -2.62 -41.84 9.58
N GLN A 243 -2.22 -40.57 9.68
CA GLN A 243 -2.51 -39.57 8.67
C GLN A 243 -1.19 -39.14 8.02
N PRO A 244 -1.05 -39.33 6.70
CA PRO A 244 0.09 -38.80 5.98
C PRO A 244 0.16 -37.28 6.11
N LEU A 245 1.33 -36.71 5.83
CA LEU A 245 1.45 -35.27 5.66
C LEU A 245 0.47 -34.80 4.59
N ASP A 246 0.04 -33.54 4.66
CA ASP A 246 -0.71 -33.01 3.54
C ASP A 246 0.17 -33.10 2.28
N PRO A 247 -0.40 -33.50 1.12
CA PRO A 247 0.40 -33.73 -0.09
C PRO A 247 1.25 -32.54 -0.52
N TYR A 248 0.82 -31.32 -0.20
CA TYR A 248 1.56 -30.11 -0.51
C TYR A 248 2.81 -29.96 0.38
N THR A 249 2.72 -30.23 1.68
CA THR A 249 3.87 -30.30 2.59
C THR A 249 4.82 -31.40 2.19
N ALA A 250 4.32 -32.60 1.89
CA ALA A 250 5.15 -33.72 1.44
C ALA A 250 5.91 -33.36 0.16
N TYR A 251 5.23 -32.81 -0.85
CA TYR A 251 5.85 -32.31 -2.08
C TYR A 251 6.87 -31.20 -1.81
N HIS A 252 6.52 -30.21 -0.97
CA HIS A 252 7.41 -29.11 -0.63
C HIS A 252 8.71 -29.62 0.00
N LEU A 253 8.62 -30.55 0.94
CA LEU A 253 9.79 -31.13 1.59
C LEU A 253 10.59 -31.99 0.60
N LEU A 254 9.97 -32.96 -0.07
CA LEU A 254 10.66 -33.85 -1.01
C LEU A 254 11.34 -33.09 -2.17
N ARG A 255 10.78 -31.97 -2.62
CA ARG A 255 11.43 -31.09 -3.61
C ARG A 255 12.72 -30.46 -3.09
N GLN A 256 12.81 -30.16 -1.80
CA GLN A 256 14.00 -29.55 -1.18
C GLN A 256 15.10 -30.58 -0.90
N ARG A 257 14.74 -31.87 -0.79
CA ARG A 257 15.64 -33.00 -0.54
C ARG A 257 15.26 -34.23 -1.37
N PRO A 258 15.35 -34.18 -2.72
CA PRO A 258 14.97 -35.30 -3.58
C PRO A 258 15.81 -36.55 -3.31
N GLU A 259 17.04 -36.38 -2.82
CA GLU A 259 17.98 -37.46 -2.53
C GLU A 259 17.49 -38.44 -1.44
N LEU A 260 16.47 -38.06 -0.66
CA LEU A 260 15.85 -38.96 0.32
C LEU A 260 15.13 -40.14 -0.33
N LEU A 261 14.73 -40.01 -1.59
CA LEU A 261 14.01 -41.03 -2.35
C LEU A 261 14.96 -41.95 -3.10
N ASP A 262 16.11 -41.41 -3.52
CA ASP A 262 17.16 -42.16 -4.22
C ASP A 262 17.79 -43.25 -3.34
N GLN A 263 17.65 -43.12 -2.01
CA GLN A 263 18.22 -44.04 -1.01
C GLN A 263 17.26 -45.15 -0.58
N LEU A 264 16.02 -45.17 -1.08
CA LEU A 264 15.00 -46.14 -0.68
C LEU A 264 15.05 -47.43 -1.51
N ALA A 265 14.74 -48.55 -0.88
CA ALA A 265 14.43 -49.79 -1.60
C ALA A 265 13.15 -49.62 -2.44
N GLU A 266 12.97 -50.47 -3.47
CA GLU A 266 11.82 -50.36 -4.39
C GLU A 266 10.47 -50.42 -3.67
N GLU A 267 10.31 -51.32 -2.70
CA GLU A 267 9.09 -51.47 -1.90
C GLU A 267 8.82 -50.25 -0.99
N GLN A 268 9.87 -49.68 -0.39
CA GLN A 268 9.77 -48.46 0.41
C GLN A 268 9.40 -47.25 -0.45
N ARG A 269 10.00 -47.15 -1.63
CA ARG A 269 9.69 -46.11 -2.60
C ARG A 269 8.24 -46.23 -3.06
N ASP A 270 7.78 -47.42 -3.43
CA ASP A 270 6.40 -47.65 -3.86
C ASP A 270 5.39 -47.33 -2.75
N PHE A 271 5.74 -47.58 -1.47
CA PHE A 271 4.91 -47.16 -0.34
C PHE A 271 4.81 -45.64 -0.18
N ILE A 272 5.94 -44.92 -0.23
CA ILE A 272 5.94 -43.44 -0.18
C ILE A 272 5.20 -42.86 -1.40
N GLU A 273 5.43 -43.43 -2.58
CA GLU A 273 4.76 -43.06 -3.81
C GLU A 273 3.26 -43.39 -3.75
N THR A 274 2.84 -44.46 -3.09
CA THR A 274 1.41 -44.79 -2.94
C THR A 274 0.71 -43.82 -2.00
N ILE A 275 1.34 -43.51 -0.87
CA ILE A 275 0.77 -42.63 0.17
C ILE A 275 0.69 -41.17 -0.31
N TYR A 276 1.69 -40.73 -1.08
CA TYR A 276 1.76 -39.37 -1.61
C TYR A 276 1.44 -39.27 -3.11
N HIS A 277 0.98 -40.36 -3.73
CA HIS A 277 0.67 -40.51 -5.17
C HIS A 277 1.90 -40.57 -6.11
N ARG A 278 2.01 -41.66 -6.91
CA ARG A 278 3.12 -41.97 -7.86
C ARG A 278 3.46 -40.83 -8.82
N ALA A 279 2.50 -39.94 -9.08
CA ALA A 279 2.64 -38.81 -9.98
C ALA A 279 3.57 -37.71 -9.43
N LEU A 280 3.66 -37.50 -8.10
CA LEU A 280 4.59 -36.52 -7.50
C LEU A 280 6.07 -36.83 -7.82
N PHE A 281 6.39 -38.08 -8.18
CA PHE A 281 7.74 -38.63 -8.27
C PHE A 281 8.26 -38.79 -9.70
N ASN A 282 7.39 -38.78 -10.71
CA ASN A 282 7.78 -38.86 -12.13
C ASN A 282 8.42 -37.55 -12.67
N HIS A 283 8.47 -36.47 -11.89
CA HIS A 283 8.95 -35.16 -12.31
C HIS A 283 10.42 -34.85 -11.95
N PHE A 284 11.16 -35.80 -11.36
CA PHE A 284 12.59 -35.63 -11.08
C PHE A 284 13.49 -35.79 -12.32
N SER A 285 12.92 -36.15 -13.47
CA SER A 285 13.63 -36.19 -14.75
C SER A 285 13.20 -35.02 -15.64
N THR A 286 14.15 -34.13 -15.90
CA THR A 286 14.20 -33.14 -17.00
C THR A 286 13.26 -31.92 -16.92
N HIS A 287 13.75 -30.82 -16.33
CA HIS A 287 13.93 -29.49 -16.97
C HIS A 287 14.22 -28.39 -15.92
N PRO A 288 15.08 -27.39 -16.21
CA PRO A 288 15.30 -26.26 -15.32
C PRO A 288 14.17 -25.23 -15.48
N VAL A 289 13.59 -24.78 -14.36
CA VAL A 289 12.47 -23.81 -14.35
C VAL A 289 12.90 -22.50 -13.70
N HIS A 290 12.61 -21.40 -14.38
CA HIS A 290 12.80 -20.01 -13.96
C HIS A 290 12.03 -19.65 -12.68
N PRO A 291 12.48 -18.64 -11.91
CA PRO A 291 11.78 -18.21 -10.70
C PRO A 291 10.59 -17.32 -11.06
N GLU A 292 9.46 -17.57 -10.37
CA GLU A 292 8.25 -16.73 -10.30
C GLU A 292 7.07 -17.03 -11.26
N THR A 293 6.44 -18.22 -11.12
CA THR A 293 4.98 -18.42 -10.95
C THR A 293 4.71 -19.88 -10.52
N PRO A 294 3.58 -20.18 -9.84
CA PRO A 294 3.57 -21.04 -8.65
C PRO A 294 3.54 -22.55 -8.90
N SER A 295 4.10 -23.24 -7.91
CA SER A 295 3.81 -24.58 -7.41
C SER A 295 2.31 -24.95 -7.42
N GLY A 296 1.77 -25.31 -8.58
CA GLY A 296 0.46 -25.97 -8.71
C GLY A 296 0.61 -27.48 -8.82
N VAL A 297 -0.36 -28.24 -8.31
CA VAL A 297 -0.48 -29.67 -8.62
C VAL A 297 -0.82 -29.79 -10.10
N PRO A 298 -0.01 -30.48 -10.92
CA PRO A 298 -0.31 -30.67 -12.34
C PRO A 298 -1.67 -31.38 -12.53
N LEU A 299 -2.46 -30.92 -13.51
CA LEU A 299 -3.85 -31.38 -13.70
C LEU A 299 -3.95 -32.89 -13.99
N ASP A 300 -2.94 -33.45 -14.64
CA ASP A 300 -2.74 -34.88 -14.88
C ASP A 300 -2.67 -35.67 -13.56
N MET A 301 -2.02 -35.13 -12.52
CA MET A 301 -2.02 -35.77 -11.19
C MET A 301 -3.42 -35.87 -10.57
N LEU A 302 -4.32 -34.94 -10.92
CA LEU A 302 -5.72 -34.92 -10.48
C LEU A 302 -6.66 -35.63 -11.46
N LYS A 303 -6.15 -36.19 -12.58
CA LYS A 303 -6.94 -36.72 -13.71
C LYS A 303 -7.91 -35.69 -14.32
N LEU A 304 -7.52 -34.41 -14.32
CA LEU A 304 -8.29 -33.26 -14.81
C LEU A 304 -7.73 -32.72 -16.14
N GLU A 305 -7.26 -33.60 -17.02
CA GLU A 305 -6.58 -33.24 -18.28
C GLU A 305 -7.53 -32.71 -19.36
N THR A 306 -8.83 -32.97 -19.21
CA THR A 306 -9.85 -32.49 -20.14
C THR A 306 -10.63 -31.34 -19.53
N ARG A 307 -11.14 -30.45 -20.40
CA ARG A 307 -12.04 -29.36 -20.00
C ARG A 307 -13.21 -29.88 -19.17
N ASP A 308 -13.79 -31.00 -19.57
CA ASP A 308 -14.98 -31.56 -18.91
C ASP A 308 -14.62 -32.13 -17.53
N ALA A 309 -13.57 -32.95 -17.42
CA ALA A 309 -13.11 -33.49 -16.14
C ALA A 309 -12.74 -32.38 -15.15
N TYR A 310 -11.98 -31.37 -15.59
CA TYR A 310 -11.65 -30.22 -14.78
C TYR A 310 -12.88 -29.47 -14.31
N SER A 311 -13.81 -29.18 -15.23
CA SER A 311 -14.99 -28.38 -14.93
C SER A 311 -15.93 -29.07 -13.94
N ASP A 312 -16.12 -30.37 -14.07
CA ASP A 312 -17.00 -31.16 -13.20
C ASP A 312 -16.52 -31.14 -11.74
N VAL A 313 -15.21 -31.08 -11.51
CA VAL A 313 -14.62 -30.99 -10.16
C VAL A 313 -14.52 -29.54 -9.68
N ALA A 314 -13.94 -28.65 -10.50
CA ALA A 314 -13.65 -27.27 -10.10
C ALA A 314 -14.90 -26.44 -9.80
N PHE A 315 -16.00 -26.70 -10.52
CA PHE A 315 -17.26 -25.96 -10.37
C PHE A 315 -18.36 -26.77 -9.66
N CYS A 316 -18.04 -27.93 -9.09
CA CYS A 316 -19.04 -28.78 -8.42
C CYS A 316 -19.81 -28.06 -7.32
N ARG A 317 -19.19 -27.07 -6.65
CA ARG A 317 -19.81 -26.29 -5.57
C ARG A 317 -20.82 -25.25 -6.06
N ASN A 318 -20.90 -25.00 -7.37
CA ASN A 318 -21.98 -24.19 -7.95
C ASN A 318 -23.29 -24.98 -8.07
N LEU A 319 -23.20 -26.31 -8.08
CA LEU A 319 -24.36 -27.19 -8.17
C LEU A 319 -25.28 -27.00 -6.95
N GLY A 320 -26.57 -26.85 -7.21
CA GLY A 320 -27.57 -26.47 -6.21
C GLY A 320 -27.97 -24.98 -6.26
N LEU A 321 -27.12 -24.12 -6.81
CA LEU A 321 -27.46 -22.73 -7.19
C LEU A 321 -27.67 -22.60 -8.70
N VAL A 322 -26.90 -23.36 -9.47
CA VAL A 322 -27.03 -23.60 -10.90
C VAL A 322 -27.14 -25.12 -11.10
N ASP A 323 -27.95 -25.57 -12.05
CA ASP A 323 -28.03 -26.98 -12.42
C ASP A 323 -26.89 -27.37 -13.38
N TYR A 324 -26.71 -28.66 -13.63
CA TYR A 324 -25.63 -29.16 -14.48
C TYR A 324 -25.68 -28.55 -15.90
N ALA A 325 -26.88 -28.50 -16.50
CA ALA A 325 -27.10 -27.90 -17.82
C ALA A 325 -26.75 -26.40 -17.82
N GLY A 326 -27.14 -25.67 -16.78
CA GLY A 326 -26.77 -24.27 -16.60
C GLY A 326 -25.26 -24.09 -16.46
N GLN A 327 -24.57 -24.93 -15.70
CA GLN A 327 -23.12 -24.84 -15.56
C GLN A 327 -22.40 -25.11 -16.90
N ARG A 328 -22.85 -26.10 -17.68
CA ARG A 328 -22.36 -26.34 -19.05
C ARG A 328 -22.60 -25.14 -19.96
N LYS A 329 -23.77 -24.50 -19.85
CA LYS A 329 -24.09 -23.28 -20.61
C LYS A 329 -23.16 -22.13 -20.25
N LEU A 330 -22.89 -21.91 -18.95
CA LEU A 330 -21.93 -20.90 -18.50
C LEU A 330 -20.53 -21.17 -19.06
N LEU A 331 -20.06 -22.42 -19.01
CA LEU A 331 -18.77 -22.81 -19.56
C LEU A 331 -18.67 -22.56 -21.06
N GLY A 332 -19.76 -22.75 -21.81
CA GLY A 332 -19.83 -22.46 -23.24
C GLY A 332 -20.01 -20.98 -23.59
N SER A 333 -20.39 -20.13 -22.63
CA SER A 333 -20.69 -18.72 -22.89
C SER A 333 -19.42 -17.89 -23.07
N ARG A 334 -19.47 -16.88 -23.95
CA ARG A 334 -18.40 -15.91 -24.16
C ARG A 334 -18.78 -14.52 -23.65
N VAL A 335 -17.95 -13.97 -22.77
CA VAL A 335 -18.15 -12.63 -22.20
C VAL A 335 -17.07 -11.66 -22.68
N ALA A 336 -17.48 -10.48 -23.14
CA ALA A 336 -16.56 -9.41 -23.50
C ALA A 336 -16.40 -8.41 -22.35
N ILE A 337 -15.15 -8.08 -22.01
CA ILE A 337 -14.78 -7.09 -20.99
C ILE A 337 -13.75 -6.14 -21.58
N ALA A 338 -14.15 -4.88 -21.76
CA ALA A 338 -13.26 -3.81 -22.18
C ALA A 338 -12.86 -2.98 -20.95
N GLY A 339 -11.56 -2.85 -20.71
CA GLY A 339 -10.96 -2.28 -19.51
C GLY A 339 -10.81 -3.32 -18.40
N LEU A 340 -9.57 -3.54 -17.95
CA LEU A 340 -9.14 -4.47 -16.90
C LEU A 340 -8.59 -3.72 -15.68
N GLY A 341 -9.09 -2.50 -15.46
CA GLY A 341 -8.79 -1.68 -14.29
C GLY A 341 -9.53 -2.14 -13.03
N GLY A 342 -10.00 -1.17 -12.22
CA GLY A 342 -10.55 -1.45 -10.88
C GLY A 342 -11.70 -2.46 -10.86
N VAL A 343 -12.73 -2.27 -11.70
CA VAL A 343 -13.85 -3.21 -11.78
C VAL A 343 -13.62 -4.34 -12.77
N GLY A 344 -13.06 -4.04 -13.95
CA GLY A 344 -12.93 -5.01 -15.03
C GLY A 344 -12.08 -6.23 -14.68
N GLY A 345 -10.94 -6.02 -13.99
CA GLY A 345 -10.12 -7.14 -13.52
C GLY A 345 -10.84 -8.03 -12.52
N VAL A 346 -11.60 -7.43 -11.59
CA VAL A 346 -12.41 -8.19 -10.61
C VAL A 346 -13.59 -8.88 -11.30
N HIS A 347 -14.24 -8.26 -12.29
CA HIS A 347 -15.29 -8.87 -13.11
C HIS A 347 -14.79 -10.14 -13.80
N LEU A 348 -13.64 -10.08 -14.47
CA LEU A 348 -13.01 -11.23 -15.11
C LEU A 348 -12.81 -12.37 -14.11
N MET A 349 -12.19 -12.09 -12.96
CA MET A 349 -11.90 -13.13 -11.97
C MET A 349 -13.15 -13.71 -11.31
N THR A 350 -14.18 -12.90 -11.09
CA THR A 350 -15.48 -13.36 -10.57
C THR A 350 -16.19 -14.25 -11.59
N LEU A 351 -16.22 -13.86 -12.85
CA LEU A 351 -16.88 -14.63 -13.91
C LEU A 351 -16.14 -15.92 -14.25
N ALA A 352 -14.80 -15.90 -14.30
CA ALA A 352 -13.98 -17.09 -14.48
C ALA A 352 -14.24 -18.12 -13.36
N ARG A 353 -14.29 -17.66 -12.09
CA ARG A 353 -14.62 -18.53 -10.94
C ARG A 353 -16.08 -18.97 -10.88
N THR A 354 -16.98 -18.26 -11.56
CA THR A 354 -18.39 -18.68 -11.75
C THR A 354 -18.50 -19.77 -12.84
N GLY A 355 -17.43 -20.02 -13.59
CA GLY A 355 -17.36 -21.03 -14.64
C GLY A 355 -17.78 -20.52 -16.01
N ILE A 356 -17.63 -19.22 -16.29
CA ILE A 356 -17.61 -18.73 -17.67
C ILE A 356 -16.31 -19.20 -18.31
N GLY A 357 -16.40 -19.82 -19.49
CA GLY A 357 -15.24 -20.46 -20.13
C GLY A 357 -14.56 -19.64 -21.22
N ASN A 358 -15.22 -18.63 -21.79
CA ASN A 358 -14.66 -17.91 -22.94
C ASN A 358 -14.73 -16.39 -22.73
N PHE A 359 -13.69 -15.66 -23.16
CA PHE A 359 -13.60 -14.21 -22.97
C PHE A 359 -13.02 -13.46 -24.16
N ASN A 360 -13.53 -12.26 -24.41
CA ASN A 360 -12.85 -11.24 -25.22
C ASN A 360 -12.39 -10.13 -24.27
N LEU A 361 -11.08 -9.90 -24.18
CA LEU A 361 -10.48 -9.00 -23.19
C LEU A 361 -9.69 -7.89 -23.89
N ALA A 362 -9.92 -6.64 -23.49
CA ALA A 362 -9.22 -5.48 -24.05
C ALA A 362 -8.70 -4.56 -22.94
N ASP A 363 -7.41 -4.27 -22.93
CA ASP A 363 -6.77 -3.23 -22.12
C ASP A 363 -5.40 -2.90 -22.76
N PHE A 364 -4.98 -1.64 -22.70
CA PHE A 364 -3.73 -1.17 -23.30
C PHE A 364 -2.75 -0.60 -22.25
N ASP A 365 -3.17 -0.48 -20.99
CA ASP A 365 -2.35 0.11 -19.92
C ASP A 365 -1.39 -0.92 -19.31
N ALA A 366 -0.39 -0.42 -18.60
CA ALA A 366 0.45 -1.19 -17.68
C ALA A 366 0.09 -0.92 -16.21
N TYR A 367 0.48 -1.82 -15.31
CA TYR A 367 0.34 -1.61 -13.88
C TYR A 367 1.38 -0.63 -13.35
N SER A 368 0.95 0.24 -12.43
CA SER A 368 1.77 1.19 -11.70
C SER A 368 1.36 1.23 -10.23
N PRO A 369 2.17 1.82 -9.33
CA PRO A 369 1.83 1.92 -7.90
C PRO A 369 0.45 2.53 -7.61
N VAL A 370 -0.03 3.48 -8.43
CA VAL A 370 -1.36 4.10 -8.26
C VAL A 370 -2.54 3.14 -8.53
N ASN A 371 -2.27 1.93 -9.01
CA ASN A 371 -3.27 0.89 -9.24
C ASN A 371 -3.45 -0.04 -8.04
N ILE A 372 -2.48 -0.09 -7.11
CA ILE A 372 -2.43 -1.05 -5.99
C ILE A 372 -3.65 -1.01 -5.07
N ASN A 373 -4.31 0.14 -4.98
CA ASN A 373 -5.41 0.36 -4.05
C ASN A 373 -6.73 -0.31 -4.47
N ARG A 374 -6.85 -0.83 -5.71
CA ARG A 374 -8.13 -1.30 -6.27
C ARG A 374 -8.08 -2.24 -7.47
N GLN A 375 -6.93 -2.43 -8.15
CA GLN A 375 -6.88 -3.23 -9.37
C GLN A 375 -6.32 -4.62 -9.07
N TYR A 376 -7.09 -5.66 -9.37
CA TYR A 376 -6.80 -7.04 -8.95
C TYR A 376 -5.40 -7.54 -9.35
N GLY A 377 -4.94 -7.23 -10.56
CA GLY A 377 -3.62 -7.68 -11.04
C GLY A 377 -2.45 -6.79 -10.58
N ALA A 378 -2.68 -5.68 -9.89
CA ALA A 378 -1.62 -4.81 -9.40
C ALA A 378 -0.92 -5.43 -8.19
N SER A 379 0.39 -5.59 -8.27
CA SER A 379 1.27 -6.03 -7.20
C SER A 379 2.67 -5.46 -7.44
N ILE A 380 3.55 -5.52 -6.44
CA ILE A 380 4.95 -5.09 -6.61
C ILE A 380 5.60 -5.79 -7.81
N ALA A 381 5.31 -7.09 -8.00
CA ALA A 381 5.85 -7.89 -9.10
C ALA A 381 5.20 -7.61 -10.48
N SER A 382 4.07 -6.90 -10.53
CA SER A 382 3.40 -6.59 -11.80
C SER A 382 3.60 -5.16 -12.28
N PHE A 383 4.23 -4.28 -11.49
CA PHE A 383 4.52 -2.92 -11.93
C PHE A 383 5.35 -2.89 -13.22
N GLY A 384 4.93 -2.06 -14.19
CA GLY A 384 5.49 -2.00 -15.54
C GLY A 384 4.97 -3.05 -16.52
N ARG A 385 4.30 -4.12 -16.05
CA ARG A 385 3.73 -5.16 -16.92
C ARG A 385 2.35 -4.75 -17.45
N ASN A 386 2.03 -5.18 -18.66
CA ASN A 386 0.75 -4.93 -19.30
C ASN A 386 -0.41 -5.56 -18.49
N LYS A 387 -1.51 -4.81 -18.31
CA LYS A 387 -2.67 -5.27 -17.53
C LYS A 387 -3.36 -6.48 -18.15
N LEU A 388 -3.48 -6.50 -19.48
CA LEU A 388 -4.10 -7.60 -20.22
C LEU A 388 -3.34 -8.90 -20.03
N ASP A 389 -2.03 -8.88 -20.19
CA ASP A 389 -1.19 -10.08 -20.04
C ASP A 389 -1.29 -10.66 -18.62
N VAL A 390 -1.09 -9.80 -17.62
CA VAL A 390 -1.18 -10.20 -16.21
C VAL A 390 -2.57 -10.75 -15.87
N MET A 391 -3.64 -10.13 -16.37
CA MET A 391 -5.00 -10.61 -16.09
C MET A 391 -5.34 -11.88 -16.86
N THR A 392 -4.83 -12.07 -18.08
CA THR A 392 -4.95 -13.33 -18.83
C THR A 392 -4.25 -14.46 -18.08
N GLU A 393 -3.01 -14.25 -17.60
CA GLU A 393 -2.28 -15.22 -16.77
C GLU A 393 -3.06 -15.60 -15.51
N ARG A 394 -3.64 -14.60 -14.82
CA ARG A 394 -4.46 -14.82 -13.62
C ARG A 394 -5.73 -15.60 -13.93
N ALA A 395 -6.42 -15.27 -15.02
CA ALA A 395 -7.60 -16.00 -15.46
C ALA A 395 -7.24 -17.46 -15.77
N LEU A 396 -6.22 -17.72 -16.59
CA LEU A 396 -5.80 -19.08 -16.95
C LEU A 396 -5.32 -19.89 -15.73
N SER A 397 -4.77 -19.25 -14.71
CA SER A 397 -4.46 -19.92 -13.42
C SER A 397 -5.70 -20.40 -12.65
N VAL A 398 -6.88 -19.85 -12.97
CA VAL A 398 -8.18 -20.28 -12.41
C VAL A 398 -8.84 -21.35 -13.26
N ASN A 399 -8.75 -21.27 -14.58
CA ASN A 399 -9.26 -22.30 -15.48
C ASN A 399 -8.38 -22.34 -16.73
N PRO A 400 -7.51 -23.36 -16.87
CA PRO A 400 -6.54 -23.44 -17.97
C PRO A 400 -7.18 -23.77 -19.32
N PHE A 401 -8.44 -24.20 -19.35
CA PHE A 401 -9.19 -24.53 -20.56
C PHE A 401 -10.02 -23.37 -21.10
N MET A 402 -9.81 -22.15 -20.60
CA MET A 402 -10.53 -20.98 -21.09
C MET A 402 -10.02 -20.52 -22.47
N ASP A 403 -10.95 -20.11 -23.32
CA ASP A 403 -10.64 -19.49 -24.61
C ASP A 403 -10.70 -17.95 -24.47
N ILE A 404 -9.51 -17.33 -24.42
CA ILE A 404 -9.34 -15.89 -24.25
C ILE A 404 -8.84 -15.26 -25.55
N ARG A 405 -9.62 -14.33 -26.12
CA ARG A 405 -9.22 -13.48 -27.26
C ARG A 405 -8.77 -12.12 -26.73
N ALA A 406 -7.50 -11.79 -26.94
CA ALA A 406 -6.86 -10.60 -26.41
C ALA A 406 -6.82 -9.45 -27.44
N PHE A 407 -7.13 -8.23 -26.99
CA PHE A 407 -7.13 -6.99 -27.77
C PHE A 407 -6.19 -5.96 -27.10
N PRO A 408 -4.86 -6.06 -27.30
CA PRO A 408 -3.86 -5.27 -26.56
C PRO A 408 -3.85 -3.78 -26.93
N GLY A 409 -4.38 -3.41 -28.10
CA GLY A 409 -4.56 -2.00 -28.50
C GLY A 409 -5.80 -1.35 -27.90
N GLY A 410 -6.52 -2.04 -27.00
CA GLY A 410 -7.85 -1.61 -26.54
C GLY A 410 -8.92 -1.79 -27.62
N ILE A 411 -10.01 -1.04 -27.48
CA ILE A 411 -11.13 -1.03 -28.44
C ILE A 411 -11.24 0.34 -29.14
N SER A 412 -11.60 0.30 -30.41
CA SER A 412 -11.78 1.45 -31.29
C SER A 412 -12.99 1.21 -32.19
N ALA A 413 -13.49 2.25 -32.86
CA ALA A 413 -14.63 2.12 -33.79
C ALA A 413 -14.44 1.01 -34.83
N THR A 414 -13.20 0.80 -35.29
CA THR A 414 -12.85 -0.22 -36.29
C THR A 414 -12.69 -1.62 -35.72
N SER A 415 -12.44 -1.77 -34.41
CA SER A 415 -12.23 -3.09 -33.78
C SER A 415 -13.44 -3.61 -33.00
N LEU A 416 -14.53 -2.82 -32.90
CA LEU A 416 -15.72 -3.20 -32.14
C LEU A 416 -16.39 -4.48 -32.64
N ASP A 417 -16.43 -4.69 -33.96
CA ASP A 417 -17.08 -5.86 -34.55
C ASP A 417 -16.32 -7.14 -34.24
N ASP A 418 -14.99 -7.11 -34.37
CA ASP A 418 -14.14 -8.22 -33.99
C ASP A 418 -14.19 -8.47 -32.48
N PHE A 419 -14.23 -7.42 -31.67
CA PHE A 419 -14.35 -7.50 -30.22
C PHE A 419 -15.68 -8.09 -29.75
N LEU A 420 -16.76 -7.90 -30.50
CA LEU A 420 -18.09 -8.42 -30.20
C LEU A 420 -18.41 -9.75 -30.89
N LYS A 421 -17.49 -10.28 -31.69
CA LYS A 421 -17.65 -11.55 -32.40
C LYS A 421 -17.81 -12.72 -31.43
N ASP A 422 -18.87 -13.50 -31.65
CA ASP A 422 -19.27 -14.68 -30.85
C ASP A 422 -19.56 -14.38 -29.37
N VAL A 423 -19.84 -13.12 -29.01
CA VAL A 423 -20.06 -12.70 -27.61
C VAL A 423 -21.53 -12.83 -27.21
N ASP A 424 -21.79 -13.47 -26.08
CA ASP A 424 -23.14 -13.62 -25.51
C ASP A 424 -23.53 -12.48 -24.57
N LEU A 425 -22.55 -11.81 -23.97
CA LEU A 425 -22.74 -10.77 -22.97
C LEU A 425 -21.55 -9.82 -22.92
N VAL A 426 -21.81 -8.52 -22.79
CA VAL A 426 -20.78 -7.51 -22.47
C VAL A 426 -20.89 -7.12 -21.00
N VAL A 427 -19.75 -7.06 -20.30
CA VAL A 427 -19.64 -6.49 -18.96
C VAL A 427 -18.68 -5.30 -19.02
N ASP A 428 -19.20 -4.11 -18.73
CA ASP A 428 -18.47 -2.84 -18.83
C ASP A 428 -17.39 -2.74 -17.75
N GLY A 429 -16.14 -2.66 -18.19
CA GLY A 429 -14.96 -2.38 -17.35
C GLY A 429 -14.26 -1.07 -17.74
N ILE A 430 -14.87 -0.28 -18.64
CA ILE A 430 -14.24 0.90 -19.25
C ILE A 430 -14.07 1.99 -18.18
N ASP A 431 -12.98 2.77 -18.27
CA ASP A 431 -12.76 3.90 -17.36
C ASP A 431 -13.91 4.93 -17.44
N PHE A 432 -14.28 5.52 -16.30
CA PHE A 432 -15.40 6.46 -16.20
C PHE A 432 -15.33 7.57 -17.28
N PHE A 433 -14.13 8.09 -17.57
CA PHE A 433 -13.90 9.22 -18.48
C PHE A 433 -13.76 8.82 -19.95
N ALA A 434 -13.74 7.53 -20.28
CA ALA A 434 -13.73 7.02 -21.66
C ALA A 434 -15.15 6.84 -22.22
N LEU A 435 -15.93 7.93 -22.17
CA LEU A 435 -17.36 7.92 -22.48
C LEU A 435 -17.68 7.64 -23.95
N ASP A 436 -16.89 8.20 -24.88
CA ASP A 436 -17.17 8.09 -26.33
C ASP A 436 -17.10 6.65 -26.82
N ILE A 437 -16.05 5.92 -26.45
CA ILE A 437 -15.87 4.51 -26.81
C ILE A 437 -16.85 3.60 -26.06
N ARG A 438 -17.17 3.92 -24.79
CA ARG A 438 -18.24 3.22 -24.04
C ARG A 438 -19.56 3.31 -24.78
N ARG A 439 -19.96 4.51 -25.21
CA ARG A 439 -21.20 4.72 -25.96
C ARG A 439 -21.26 3.86 -27.21
N GLN A 440 -20.19 3.85 -28.00
CA GLN A 440 -20.09 3.06 -29.23
C GLN A 440 -20.19 1.55 -28.96
N LEU A 441 -19.49 1.05 -27.93
CA LEU A 441 -19.58 -0.36 -27.52
C LEU A 441 -21.01 -0.75 -27.16
N PHE A 442 -21.71 0.08 -26.36
CA PHE A 442 -23.07 -0.22 -25.89
C PHE A 442 -24.05 -0.26 -27.06
N ASN A 443 -24.01 0.76 -27.91
CA ASN A 443 -24.90 0.85 -29.06
C ASN A 443 -24.64 -0.29 -30.05
N ARG A 444 -23.36 -0.63 -30.30
CA ARG A 444 -23.01 -1.70 -31.22
C ARG A 444 -23.39 -3.09 -30.68
N ALA A 445 -23.14 -3.36 -29.40
CA ALA A 445 -23.54 -4.61 -28.75
C ALA A 445 -25.06 -4.81 -28.83
N LEU A 446 -25.85 -3.79 -28.49
CA LEU A 446 -27.30 -3.86 -28.56
C LEU A 446 -27.83 -4.05 -29.99
N ALA A 447 -27.19 -3.43 -30.98
CA ALA A 447 -27.52 -3.63 -32.39
C ALA A 447 -27.26 -5.07 -32.88
N LEU A 448 -26.29 -5.76 -32.27
CA LEU A 448 -25.99 -7.18 -32.52
C LEU A 448 -26.83 -8.14 -31.65
N GLY A 449 -27.76 -7.62 -30.85
CA GLY A 449 -28.58 -8.45 -29.96
C GLY A 449 -27.88 -8.85 -28.65
N ILE A 450 -26.72 -8.26 -28.34
CA ILE A 450 -25.90 -8.62 -27.18
C ILE A 450 -26.26 -7.71 -25.99
N PRO A 451 -26.67 -8.26 -24.84
CA PRO A 451 -26.93 -7.49 -23.64
C PRO A 451 -25.65 -6.93 -23.02
N VAL A 452 -25.77 -5.81 -22.29
CA VAL A 452 -24.65 -5.11 -21.65
C VAL A 452 -24.96 -4.82 -20.19
N ILE A 453 -24.00 -5.09 -19.29
CA ILE A 453 -24.09 -4.78 -17.86
C ILE A 453 -23.06 -3.70 -17.51
N THR A 454 -23.50 -2.65 -16.80
CA THR A 454 -22.63 -1.66 -16.14
C THR A 454 -22.78 -1.78 -14.63
N ALA A 455 -21.67 -1.99 -13.93
CA ALA A 455 -21.58 -1.86 -12.48
C ALA A 455 -20.48 -0.86 -12.13
N ALA A 456 -20.86 0.37 -11.78
CA ALA A 456 -19.95 1.47 -11.54
C ALA A 456 -19.67 1.67 -10.03
N PRO A 457 -18.40 1.72 -9.61
CA PRO A 457 -18.04 1.99 -8.22
C PRO A 457 -18.17 3.51 -7.96
N LEU A 458 -18.93 3.89 -6.93
CA LEU A 458 -19.13 5.28 -6.52
C LEU A 458 -18.99 5.39 -5.00
N GLY A 459 -17.86 5.88 -4.50
CA GLY A 459 -17.56 5.86 -3.06
C GLY A 459 -17.40 4.42 -2.56
N PHE A 460 -18.19 4.04 -1.55
CA PHE A 460 -18.31 2.64 -1.09
C PHE A 460 -19.39 1.86 -1.85
N SER A 461 -20.13 2.52 -2.75
CA SER A 461 -21.33 1.97 -3.39
C SER A 461 -21.08 1.38 -4.79
N CYS A 462 -22.00 0.53 -5.24
CA CYS A 462 -22.12 0.06 -6.62
C CYS A 462 -23.41 0.60 -7.24
N ALA A 463 -23.32 1.24 -8.40
CA ALA A 463 -24.44 1.59 -9.26
C ALA A 463 -24.55 0.58 -10.42
N LEU A 464 -25.68 -0.12 -10.52
CA LEU A 464 -25.93 -1.19 -11.48
C LEU A 464 -27.01 -0.78 -12.50
N LEU A 465 -26.66 -0.94 -13.78
CA LEU A 465 -27.53 -0.80 -14.94
C LEU A 465 -27.38 -2.00 -15.87
N VAL A 466 -28.47 -2.41 -16.50
CA VAL A 466 -28.50 -3.50 -17.48
C VAL A 466 -29.19 -2.99 -18.74
N PHE A 467 -28.59 -3.21 -19.90
CA PHE A 467 -29.14 -2.85 -21.20
C PHE A 467 -29.37 -4.13 -22.01
N THR A 468 -30.55 -4.29 -22.57
CA THR A 468 -30.91 -5.45 -23.39
C THR A 468 -31.53 -4.96 -24.71
N PRO A 469 -31.45 -5.76 -25.80
CA PRO A 469 -32.13 -5.43 -27.04
C PRO A 469 -33.63 -5.15 -26.82
N GLY A 470 -34.16 -4.13 -27.48
CA GLY A 470 -35.56 -3.70 -27.35
C GLY A 470 -35.90 -2.91 -26.08
N ALA A 471 -34.98 -2.76 -25.12
CA ALA A 471 -35.14 -1.86 -23.97
C ALA A 471 -34.62 -0.45 -24.28
N MET A 472 -34.60 0.45 -23.27
CA MET A 472 -34.07 1.81 -23.45
C MET A 472 -32.56 1.76 -23.77
N SER A 473 -32.13 2.50 -24.78
CA SER A 473 -30.73 2.58 -25.19
C SER A 473 -29.88 3.36 -24.17
N PHE A 474 -28.55 3.22 -24.26
CA PHE A 474 -27.61 4.03 -23.48
C PHE A 474 -27.83 5.53 -23.74
N ASP A 475 -27.92 5.92 -25.01
CA ASP A 475 -28.10 7.30 -25.45
C ASP A 475 -29.40 7.91 -24.93
N ASP A 476 -30.51 7.16 -24.95
CA ASP A 476 -31.80 7.63 -24.42
C ASP A 476 -31.83 7.68 -22.89
N TYR A 477 -31.16 6.73 -22.22
CA TYR A 477 -31.11 6.68 -20.76
C TYR A 477 -30.32 7.86 -20.19
N PHE A 478 -29.11 8.10 -20.71
CA PHE A 478 -28.23 9.17 -20.26
C PHE A 478 -28.46 10.52 -20.96
N ASP A 479 -29.28 10.56 -22.02
CA ASP A 479 -29.44 11.73 -22.88
C ASP A 479 -28.08 12.18 -23.45
N ILE A 480 -27.28 11.26 -23.99
CA ILE A 480 -25.95 11.53 -24.54
C ILE A 480 -25.95 11.19 -26.03
N THR A 481 -25.32 12.04 -26.84
CA THR A 481 -25.16 11.90 -28.29
C THR A 481 -23.70 12.12 -28.69
N GLU A 482 -23.36 11.87 -29.94
CA GLU A 482 -22.01 12.19 -30.48
C GLU A 482 -21.65 13.68 -30.43
N HIS A 483 -22.64 14.57 -30.41
CA HIS A 483 -22.43 16.01 -30.34
C HIS A 483 -22.46 16.54 -28.90
N THR A 484 -22.62 15.67 -27.90
CA THR A 484 -22.62 16.09 -26.50
C THR A 484 -21.20 16.47 -26.09
N GLU A 485 -21.02 17.71 -25.61
CA GLU A 485 -19.74 18.16 -25.07
C GLU A 485 -19.24 17.20 -23.98
N LYS A 486 -17.96 16.82 -24.01
CA LYS A 486 -17.37 15.78 -23.13
C LYS A 486 -17.71 15.98 -21.65
N MET A 487 -17.59 17.21 -21.17
CA MET A 487 -17.81 17.53 -19.76
C MET A 487 -19.28 17.40 -19.35
N GLU A 488 -20.19 17.85 -20.22
CA GLU A 488 -21.62 17.62 -20.06
C GLU A 488 -21.94 16.12 -20.09
N GLY A 489 -21.26 15.36 -20.96
CA GLY A 489 -21.34 13.91 -21.02
C GLY A 489 -20.96 13.23 -19.70
N TYR A 490 -19.84 13.62 -19.08
CA TYR A 490 -19.42 13.08 -17.77
C TYR A 490 -20.43 13.37 -16.67
N LEU A 491 -20.99 14.58 -16.64
CA LEU A 491 -22.00 14.97 -15.68
C LEU A 491 -23.30 14.15 -15.84
N ARG A 492 -23.78 14.00 -17.08
CA ARG A 492 -24.95 13.17 -17.40
C ARG A 492 -24.71 11.71 -17.04
N PHE A 493 -23.55 11.17 -17.39
CA PHE A 493 -23.18 9.80 -17.07
C PHE A 493 -23.18 9.55 -15.55
N GLY A 494 -22.48 10.38 -14.77
CA GLY A 494 -22.47 10.26 -13.30
C GLY A 494 -23.86 10.38 -12.67
N MET A 495 -24.68 11.34 -13.14
CA MET A 495 -26.04 11.52 -12.64
C MET A 495 -26.98 10.37 -13.01
N GLY A 496 -26.80 9.78 -14.20
CA GLY A 496 -27.59 8.64 -14.67
C GLY A 496 -27.25 7.33 -13.96
N LEU A 497 -25.98 7.13 -13.59
CA LEU A 497 -25.53 5.99 -12.79
C LEU A 497 -26.16 5.99 -11.40
N ALA A 498 -26.14 7.14 -10.73
CA ALA A 498 -26.69 7.29 -9.38
C ALA A 498 -27.72 8.46 -9.28
N PRO A 499 -28.95 8.28 -9.81
CA PRO A 499 -29.98 9.34 -9.80
C PRO A 499 -30.44 9.77 -8.39
N ARG A 500 -30.15 8.93 -7.39
CA ARG A 500 -30.38 9.11 -5.97
C ARG A 500 -29.09 8.75 -5.22
N PRO A 501 -28.08 9.64 -5.24
CA PRO A 501 -26.72 9.27 -4.91
C PRO A 501 -26.51 9.03 -3.41
N ALA A 502 -26.41 7.76 -3.01
CA ALA A 502 -26.18 7.38 -1.62
C ALA A 502 -24.79 7.80 -1.10
N HIS A 503 -23.79 7.89 -1.99
CA HIS A 503 -22.38 8.13 -1.64
C HIS A 503 -22.01 9.60 -1.38
N LEU A 504 -22.81 10.56 -1.87
CA LEU A 504 -22.43 11.98 -1.81
C LEU A 504 -22.37 12.55 -0.38
N GLY A 505 -23.02 11.90 0.58
CA GLY A 505 -23.08 12.38 1.98
C GLY A 505 -21.74 12.30 2.72
N TYR A 506 -20.87 11.35 2.34
CA TYR A 506 -19.58 11.13 2.99
C TYR A 506 -18.38 11.39 2.06
N MET A 507 -18.61 11.56 0.76
CA MET A 507 -17.54 11.74 -0.20
C MET A 507 -16.92 13.13 -0.08
N ASP A 508 -15.61 13.18 0.16
CA ASP A 508 -14.87 14.44 0.14
C ASP A 508 -14.73 14.96 -1.29
N ARG A 509 -15.50 16.00 -1.58
CA ARG A 509 -15.59 16.61 -2.91
C ARG A 509 -14.27 17.23 -3.38
N ARG A 510 -13.32 17.50 -2.47
CA ARG A 510 -12.01 18.06 -2.83
C ARG A 510 -11.17 17.10 -3.67
N PHE A 511 -11.44 15.80 -3.57
CA PHE A 511 -10.75 14.75 -4.33
C PHE A 511 -11.55 14.29 -5.56
N VAL A 512 -12.64 14.96 -5.90
CA VAL A 512 -13.49 14.66 -7.06
C VAL A 512 -13.36 15.80 -8.06
N SER A 513 -12.84 15.50 -9.25
CA SER A 513 -12.69 16.48 -10.33
C SER A 513 -13.00 15.83 -11.68
N LEU A 514 -14.10 16.28 -12.31
CA LEU A 514 -14.43 15.86 -13.67
C LEU A 514 -13.42 16.41 -14.70
N HIS A 515 -12.89 17.60 -14.42
CA HIS A 515 -11.89 18.25 -15.26
C HIS A 515 -10.56 17.48 -15.24
N ASP A 516 -10.07 17.14 -14.06
CA ASP A 516 -8.80 16.43 -13.89
C ASP A 516 -8.95 14.91 -14.01
N ARG A 517 -10.12 14.42 -14.45
CA ARG A 517 -10.46 13.01 -14.61
C ARG A 517 -10.11 12.17 -13.38
N ARG A 518 -10.49 12.68 -12.20
CA ARG A 518 -10.15 12.09 -10.91
C ARG A 518 -11.39 11.86 -10.05
N GLY A 519 -11.51 10.66 -9.51
CA GLY A 519 -12.50 10.29 -8.51
C GLY A 519 -11.89 9.30 -7.52
N PRO A 520 -12.21 9.41 -6.21
CA PRO A 520 -11.78 8.45 -5.23
C PRO A 520 -12.44 7.10 -5.51
N SER A 521 -11.66 6.03 -5.41
CA SER A 521 -12.13 4.67 -5.60
C SER A 521 -11.56 3.76 -4.52
N LEU A 522 -12.39 2.83 -4.06
CA LEU A 522 -12.02 1.82 -3.09
C LEU A 522 -12.26 0.43 -3.67
N ASP A 523 -11.39 -0.51 -3.30
CA ASP A 523 -11.48 -1.90 -3.72
C ASP A 523 -12.79 -2.57 -3.26
N ILE A 524 -13.30 -2.19 -2.08
CA ILE A 524 -14.60 -2.64 -1.54
C ILE A 524 -15.73 -2.44 -2.56
N ALA A 525 -15.80 -1.24 -3.17
CA ALA A 525 -16.82 -0.94 -4.18
C ALA A 525 -16.62 -1.79 -5.44
N CYS A 526 -15.37 -2.05 -5.84
CA CYS A 526 -15.05 -2.87 -7.01
C CYS A 526 -15.53 -4.33 -6.84
N HIS A 527 -15.32 -4.90 -5.65
CA HIS A 527 -15.82 -6.23 -5.31
C HIS A 527 -17.35 -6.31 -5.25
N ILE A 528 -18.03 -5.30 -4.72
CA ILE A 528 -19.50 -5.23 -4.75
C ILE A 528 -20.01 -5.12 -6.18
N CYS A 529 -19.33 -4.32 -7.03
CA CYS A 529 -19.65 -4.24 -8.45
C CYS A 529 -19.55 -5.62 -9.12
N ALA A 530 -18.48 -6.37 -8.86
CA ALA A 530 -18.31 -7.71 -9.42
C ALA A 530 -19.38 -8.71 -8.96
N GLY A 531 -19.75 -8.69 -7.68
CA GLY A 531 -20.85 -9.52 -7.17
C GLY A 531 -22.19 -9.19 -7.83
N MET A 532 -22.52 -7.90 -7.95
CA MET A 532 -23.77 -7.44 -8.58
C MET A 532 -23.80 -7.69 -10.09
N ALA A 533 -22.70 -7.42 -10.81
CA ALA A 533 -22.58 -7.67 -12.24
C ALA A 533 -22.61 -9.17 -12.55
N GLY A 534 -21.85 -9.99 -11.81
CA GLY A 534 -21.85 -11.44 -11.95
C GLY A 534 -23.23 -12.06 -11.71
N THR A 535 -24.01 -11.52 -10.76
CA THR A 535 -25.39 -11.97 -10.53
C THR A 535 -26.29 -11.72 -11.75
N GLU A 536 -26.22 -10.54 -12.37
CA GLU A 536 -27.02 -10.27 -13.58
C GLU A 536 -26.47 -11.02 -14.81
N ALA A 537 -25.16 -11.26 -14.89
CA ALA A 537 -24.55 -12.08 -15.94
C ALA A 537 -25.11 -13.50 -15.94
N VAL A 538 -25.12 -14.16 -14.77
CA VAL A 538 -25.70 -15.50 -14.61
C VAL A 538 -27.19 -15.50 -14.96
N ARG A 539 -27.95 -14.45 -14.58
CA ARG A 539 -29.37 -14.35 -14.94
C ARG A 539 -29.59 -14.26 -16.44
N LEU A 540 -28.85 -13.40 -17.12
CA LEU A 540 -28.96 -13.20 -18.56
C LEU A 540 -28.55 -14.45 -19.34
N LEU A 541 -27.37 -15.01 -19.04
CA LEU A 541 -26.84 -16.18 -19.76
C LEU A 541 -27.72 -17.42 -19.55
N LEU A 542 -28.28 -17.62 -18.36
CA LEU A 542 -29.16 -18.76 -18.09
C LEU A 542 -30.65 -18.51 -18.37
N GLY A 543 -31.04 -17.30 -18.77
CA GLY A 543 -32.44 -16.95 -18.98
C GLY A 543 -33.30 -16.98 -17.70
N LYS A 544 -32.69 -16.71 -16.52
CA LYS A 544 -33.43 -16.66 -15.24
C LYS A 544 -34.32 -15.40 -15.16
N LYS A 545 -35.50 -15.54 -14.55
CA LYS A 545 -36.43 -14.41 -14.34
C LYS A 545 -35.84 -13.34 -13.43
N GLY A 546 -36.28 -12.08 -13.60
CA GLY A 546 -35.99 -10.97 -12.67
C GLY A 546 -34.99 -9.92 -13.17
N VAL A 547 -34.42 -10.09 -14.37
CA VAL A 547 -33.66 -9.03 -15.05
C VAL A 547 -34.57 -7.81 -15.25
N ARG A 548 -34.07 -6.62 -14.90
CA ARG A 548 -34.78 -5.35 -15.12
C ARG A 548 -33.88 -4.43 -15.95
N PRO A 549 -34.05 -4.41 -17.28
CA PRO A 549 -33.21 -3.57 -18.14
C PRO A 549 -33.53 -2.09 -17.98
N ALA A 550 -32.72 -1.21 -18.56
CA ALA A 550 -32.98 0.22 -18.60
C ALA A 550 -34.43 0.48 -19.07
N PRO A 551 -35.19 1.34 -18.36
CA PRO A 551 -34.68 2.42 -17.52
C PRO A 551 -34.65 2.14 -16.00
N TYR A 552 -34.63 0.88 -15.57
CA TYR A 552 -34.45 0.57 -14.15
C TYR A 552 -32.99 0.80 -13.71
N PHE A 553 -32.80 1.34 -12.51
CA PHE A 553 -31.49 1.51 -11.88
C PHE A 553 -31.48 0.95 -10.47
N ARG A 554 -30.32 0.50 -10.02
CA ARG A 554 -30.09 0.03 -8.64
C ARG A 554 -28.77 0.59 -8.12
N GLN A 555 -28.72 0.93 -6.84
CA GLN A 555 -27.50 1.33 -6.17
C GLN A 555 -27.46 0.68 -4.78
N PHE A 556 -26.35 0.04 -4.44
CA PHE A 556 -26.13 -0.48 -3.09
C PHE A 556 -24.93 0.23 -2.45
N ASP A 557 -25.13 0.85 -1.29
CA ASP A 557 -24.09 1.49 -0.49
C ASP A 557 -24.02 0.83 0.89
N PRO A 558 -22.98 0.01 1.16
CA PRO A 558 -22.86 -0.73 2.42
C PRO A 558 -22.50 0.18 3.60
N LEU A 559 -21.80 1.30 3.36
CA LEU A 559 -21.38 2.22 4.42
C LEU A 559 -22.58 2.92 5.05
N THR A 560 -23.57 3.29 4.23
CA THR A 560 -24.82 3.91 4.68
C THR A 560 -25.94 2.88 4.90
N GLY A 561 -25.71 1.60 4.54
CA GLY A 561 -26.72 0.54 4.58
C GLY A 561 -27.88 0.74 3.60
N ARG A 562 -27.74 1.59 2.57
CA ARG A 562 -28.83 1.98 1.67
C ARG A 562 -28.84 1.15 0.39
N PHE A 563 -29.96 0.49 0.12
CA PHE A 563 -30.25 -0.12 -1.17
C PHE A 563 -31.32 0.69 -1.92
N THR A 564 -30.91 1.38 -2.97
CA THR A 564 -31.77 2.29 -3.75
C THR A 564 -32.15 1.66 -5.08
N THR A 565 -33.43 1.71 -5.42
CA THR A 565 -33.96 1.22 -6.71
C THR A 565 -34.94 2.23 -7.30
N GLY A 566 -35.04 2.28 -8.63
CA GLY A 566 -35.95 3.21 -9.30
C GLY A 566 -36.02 2.99 -10.81
N LYS A 567 -36.78 3.88 -11.47
CA LYS A 567 -36.96 3.87 -12.94
C LYS A 567 -36.91 5.30 -13.48
N LEU A 568 -36.09 5.55 -14.51
CA LEU A 568 -36.06 6.82 -15.25
C LEU A 568 -36.87 6.72 -16.53
N ARG A 569 -38.20 6.84 -16.46
CA ARG A 569 -39.11 6.55 -17.61
C ARG A 569 -38.76 7.27 -18.93
N ARG A 570 -38.16 8.46 -18.88
CA ARG A 570 -37.66 9.22 -20.05
C ARG A 570 -36.15 9.44 -19.99
N GLY A 571 -35.41 8.55 -19.33
CA GLY A 571 -34.00 8.76 -19.01
C GLY A 571 -33.77 10.09 -18.28
N LEU A 572 -32.67 10.76 -18.61
CA LEU A 572 -32.35 12.10 -18.12
C LEU A 572 -33.16 13.23 -18.79
N ARG A 573 -34.00 12.94 -19.78
CA ARG A 573 -34.87 13.94 -20.45
C ARG A 573 -36.07 14.40 -19.62
N SER A 574 -36.32 13.77 -18.46
CA SER A 574 -37.45 14.19 -17.60
C SER A 574 -37.22 15.58 -16.99
N PRO A 575 -38.27 16.41 -16.79
CA PRO A 575 -38.12 17.78 -16.27
C PRO A 575 -37.37 17.86 -14.94
N LEU A 576 -37.63 16.92 -14.03
CA LEU A 576 -36.94 16.83 -12.73
C LEU A 576 -35.43 16.56 -12.89
N GLN A 577 -35.05 15.68 -13.81
CA GLN A 577 -33.64 15.38 -14.06
C GLN A 577 -32.94 16.51 -14.80
N ARG A 578 -33.63 17.22 -15.71
CA ARG A 578 -33.10 18.45 -16.32
C ARG A 578 -32.86 19.55 -15.30
N LEU A 579 -33.75 19.72 -14.32
CA LEU A 579 -33.55 20.65 -13.21
C LEU A 579 -32.34 20.24 -12.36
N LYS A 580 -32.22 18.96 -11.99
CA LYS A 580 -31.06 18.45 -11.26
C LYS A 580 -29.76 18.67 -12.03
N LEU A 581 -29.77 18.43 -13.34
CA LEU A 581 -28.63 18.64 -14.23
C LEU A 581 -28.24 20.12 -14.29
N ALA A 582 -29.20 21.04 -14.39
CA ALA A 582 -28.94 22.48 -14.36
C ALA A 582 -28.32 22.93 -13.02
N ILE A 583 -28.80 22.40 -11.90
CA ILE A 583 -28.20 22.64 -10.58
C ILE A 583 -26.77 22.07 -10.55
N ALA A 584 -26.59 20.82 -10.97
CA ALA A 584 -25.29 20.16 -10.96
C ALA A 584 -24.28 20.88 -11.88
N ARG A 585 -24.71 21.37 -13.05
CA ARG A 585 -23.92 22.21 -13.95
C ARG A 585 -23.40 23.46 -13.23
N ARG A 586 -24.27 24.15 -12.48
CA ARG A 586 -23.86 25.34 -11.73
C ARG A 586 -22.82 25.05 -10.62
N PHE A 587 -22.85 23.85 -10.05
CA PHE A 587 -21.89 23.44 -9.02
C PHE A 587 -20.58 22.88 -9.58
N PHE A 588 -20.65 22.05 -10.63
CA PHE A 588 -19.48 21.33 -11.16
C PHE A 588 -18.82 22.02 -12.37
N LEU A 589 -19.56 22.82 -13.14
CA LEU A 589 -19.09 23.44 -14.39
C LEU A 589 -18.91 24.96 -14.27
N ASP A 590 -19.75 25.64 -13.48
CA ASP A 590 -19.66 27.09 -13.29
C ASP A 590 -18.76 27.52 -12.11
N THR A 591 -18.00 26.61 -11.49
CA THR A 591 -16.98 27.00 -10.50
C THR A 591 -15.79 27.59 -11.25
N PRO A 592 -15.47 28.89 -11.11
CA PRO A 592 -14.46 29.54 -11.91
C PRO A 592 -13.08 28.91 -11.69
N ARG A 593 -12.45 28.67 -12.83
CA ARG A 593 -11.06 28.29 -13.07
C ARG A 593 -10.08 28.88 -12.06
N THR A 594 -9.16 28.05 -11.60
CA THR A 594 -7.80 28.49 -11.31
C THR A 594 -7.26 29.18 -12.58
N GLY A 595 -6.87 30.45 -12.48
CA GLY A 595 -6.54 31.31 -13.63
C GLY A 595 -5.27 30.94 -14.40
N ALA A 596 -4.77 29.70 -14.33
CA ALA A 596 -3.59 29.28 -15.08
C ALA A 596 -3.87 27.98 -15.82
N LEU A 597 -3.78 28.05 -17.14
CA LEU A 597 -3.89 26.92 -18.06
C LEU A 597 -2.84 25.86 -17.66
N ARG A 598 -3.28 24.61 -17.43
CA ARG A 598 -2.36 23.48 -17.37
C ARG A 598 -2.12 23.02 -18.82
N PRO A 599 -0.88 23.04 -19.34
CA PRO A 599 -0.59 22.42 -20.62
C PRO A 599 -0.90 20.92 -20.57
N PRO A 600 -1.31 20.28 -21.67
CA PRO A 600 -1.37 18.83 -21.72
C PRO A 600 0.01 18.26 -21.37
N GLU A 601 0.04 17.17 -20.60
CA GLU A 601 1.30 16.47 -20.34
C GLU A 601 1.84 15.90 -21.65
N PRO A 602 3.13 16.12 -21.97
CA PRO A 602 3.72 15.60 -23.19
C PRO A 602 3.82 14.07 -23.11
N GLU A 603 3.42 13.38 -24.17
CA GLU A 603 3.64 11.93 -24.28
C GLU A 603 5.12 11.66 -24.52
N MET A 604 5.79 11.04 -23.55
CA MET A 604 7.14 10.50 -23.74
C MET A 604 7.02 9.11 -24.39
N VAL A 605 7.30 9.06 -25.70
CA VAL A 605 7.25 7.82 -26.48
C VAL A 605 8.55 7.03 -26.29
N GLY A 606 8.58 6.17 -25.27
CA GLY A 606 9.66 5.21 -25.03
C GLY A 606 11.03 5.82 -24.68
N LEU A 607 12.05 4.96 -24.54
CA LEU A 607 13.46 5.32 -24.30
C LEU A 607 14.11 6.00 -25.52
N ARG A 608 13.53 7.10 -26.03
CA ARG A 608 14.21 7.95 -27.01
C ARG A 608 15.30 8.74 -26.29
N GLN A 609 16.49 8.84 -26.90
CA GLN A 609 17.61 9.61 -26.35
C GLN A 609 17.36 11.13 -26.40
N ASP A 610 16.55 11.61 -27.35
CA ASP A 610 16.27 13.03 -27.54
C ASP A 610 15.05 13.50 -26.75
N ILE A 611 15.16 14.65 -26.08
CA ILE A 611 14.07 15.28 -25.32
C ILE A 611 13.26 16.18 -26.26
N PRO A 612 11.95 15.93 -26.45
CA PRO A 612 11.13 16.80 -27.30
C PRO A 612 11.09 18.25 -26.77
N PRO A 613 11.14 19.28 -27.63
CA PRO A 613 11.06 20.69 -27.19
C PRO A 613 9.83 21.01 -26.35
N ALA A 614 8.68 20.40 -26.67
CA ALA A 614 7.44 20.53 -25.91
C ALA A 614 7.58 20.04 -24.45
N THR A 615 8.49 19.10 -24.19
CA THR A 615 8.78 18.59 -22.84
C THR A 615 9.53 19.63 -22.01
N LEU A 616 10.52 20.31 -22.60
CA LEU A 616 11.23 21.39 -21.93
C LEU A 616 10.32 22.60 -21.68
N GLU A 617 9.43 22.92 -22.63
CA GLU A 617 8.40 23.94 -22.42
C GLU A 617 7.44 23.57 -21.28
N TYR A 618 7.05 22.30 -21.16
CA TYR A 618 6.23 21.81 -20.05
C TYR A 618 6.93 22.02 -18.70
N ILE A 619 8.22 21.67 -18.60
CA ILE A 619 9.04 21.85 -17.40
C ILE A 619 9.19 23.35 -17.06
N ALA A 620 9.44 24.19 -18.07
CA ALA A 620 9.53 25.63 -17.89
C ALA A 620 8.19 26.21 -17.39
N GLN A 621 7.07 25.82 -17.99
CA GLN A 621 5.74 26.23 -17.54
C GLN A 621 5.44 25.76 -16.12
N ALA A 622 5.85 24.56 -15.74
CA ALA A 622 5.74 24.07 -14.37
C ALA A 622 6.50 24.98 -13.38
N ALA A 623 7.72 25.40 -13.71
CA ALA A 623 8.51 26.33 -12.91
C ALA A 623 7.72 27.62 -12.59
N THR A 624 7.06 28.18 -13.61
CA THR A 624 6.25 29.41 -13.47
C THR A 624 5.09 29.28 -12.48
N ARG A 625 4.63 28.06 -12.17
CA ARG A 625 3.55 27.86 -11.19
C ARG A 625 3.99 28.15 -9.76
N ALA A 626 5.26 28.40 -9.50
CA ALA A 626 5.76 28.74 -8.17
C ALA A 626 4.99 29.91 -7.54
N PRO A 627 4.82 29.90 -6.20
CA PRO A 627 4.36 31.06 -5.46
C PRO A 627 5.46 32.13 -5.42
N SER A 628 5.05 33.40 -5.43
CA SER A 628 5.94 34.55 -5.23
C SER A 628 5.20 35.64 -4.45
N GLY A 629 5.95 36.53 -3.80
CA GLY A 629 5.40 37.71 -3.11
C GLY A 629 4.52 38.51 -4.07
N ASP A 630 3.29 38.83 -3.64
CA ASP A 630 2.30 39.56 -4.43
C ASP A 630 2.06 39.04 -5.87
N ASN A 631 2.47 37.81 -6.16
CA ASN A 631 2.48 37.17 -7.49
C ASN A 631 3.32 37.92 -8.56
N VAL A 632 4.45 38.51 -8.16
CA VAL A 632 5.37 39.24 -9.05
C VAL A 632 6.19 38.35 -9.99
N GLN A 633 6.32 37.05 -9.67
CA GLN A 633 6.96 36.02 -10.52
C GLN A 633 8.41 36.39 -10.91
N PRO A 634 9.34 36.53 -9.94
CA PRO A 634 10.65 37.15 -10.13
C PRO A 634 11.68 36.19 -10.74
N TRP A 635 11.34 35.53 -11.84
CA TRP A 635 12.19 34.57 -12.55
C TRP A 635 12.17 34.79 -14.07
N ARG A 636 13.27 34.36 -14.71
CA ARG A 636 13.42 34.18 -16.16
C ARG A 636 13.93 32.78 -16.43
N ILE A 637 13.60 32.22 -17.58
CA ILE A 637 13.93 30.84 -17.93
C ILE A 637 14.68 30.83 -19.27
N ALA A 638 15.78 30.09 -19.37
CA ALA A 638 16.36 29.71 -20.65
C ALA A 638 16.16 28.21 -20.89
N LEU A 639 15.78 27.85 -22.10
CA LEU A 639 15.73 26.46 -22.56
C LEU A 639 17.08 26.12 -23.20
N HIS A 640 17.54 24.89 -23.02
CA HIS A 640 18.76 24.33 -23.60
C HIS A 640 18.41 22.96 -24.23
N GLU A 641 19.25 22.41 -25.11
CA GLU A 641 19.00 21.13 -25.80
C GLU A 641 18.59 19.98 -24.87
N THR A 642 19.16 19.95 -23.67
CA THR A 642 19.00 18.86 -22.70
C THR A 642 18.40 19.32 -21.37
N GLY A 643 17.82 20.52 -21.26
CA GLY A 643 17.38 21.01 -19.95
C GLY A 643 16.92 22.47 -19.90
N ILE A 644 16.87 23.04 -18.69
CA ILE A 644 16.48 24.44 -18.47
C ILE A 644 17.37 25.14 -17.44
N HIS A 645 17.54 26.45 -17.59
CA HIS A 645 18.16 27.34 -16.60
C HIS A 645 17.13 28.29 -16.01
N ILE A 646 17.20 28.54 -14.70
CA ILE A 646 16.32 29.46 -13.97
C ILE A 646 17.16 30.61 -13.45
N HIS A 647 16.81 31.83 -13.86
CA HIS A 647 17.46 33.07 -13.46
C HIS A 647 16.55 33.91 -12.55
N ALA A 648 17.10 34.49 -11.48
CA ALA A 648 16.39 35.43 -10.62
C ALA A 648 16.27 36.80 -11.32
N ALA A 649 15.04 37.25 -11.53
CA ALA A 649 14.76 38.61 -11.98
C ALA A 649 14.68 39.54 -10.75
N ARG A 650 15.84 39.82 -10.13
CA ARG A 650 15.95 40.56 -8.86
C ARG A 650 15.29 41.95 -8.84
N HIS A 651 15.11 42.56 -10.02
CA HIS A 651 14.44 43.85 -10.19
C HIS A 651 12.90 43.76 -10.25
N ALA A 652 12.34 42.56 -10.39
CA ALA A 652 10.90 42.36 -10.50
C ALA A 652 10.16 42.46 -9.16
N ASP A 653 10.87 42.29 -8.04
CA ASP A 653 10.32 42.39 -6.68
C ASP A 653 10.97 43.57 -5.93
N ASP A 654 10.34 44.74 -6.05
CA ASP A 654 10.69 45.98 -5.36
C ASP A 654 10.03 46.09 -3.97
N SER A 655 9.52 44.98 -3.42
CA SER A 655 8.79 45.00 -2.16
C SER A 655 9.65 45.39 -0.98
N PHE A 656 9.08 46.19 -0.08
CA PHE A 656 9.69 46.47 1.22
C PHE A 656 9.98 45.19 2.02
N PHE A 657 9.20 44.13 1.79
CA PHE A 657 9.42 42.83 2.43
C PHE A 657 10.61 42.05 1.83
N ASN A 658 11.05 42.35 0.60
CA ASN A 658 12.11 41.63 -0.10
C ASN A 658 13.52 42.14 0.29
N TYR A 659 13.85 42.10 1.58
CA TYR A 659 15.18 42.50 2.06
C TYR A 659 16.25 41.49 1.63
N ARG A 660 17.39 41.98 1.11
CA ARG A 660 18.50 41.16 0.56
C ARG A 660 18.04 40.04 -0.39
N GLN A 661 16.99 40.29 -1.18
CA GLN A 661 16.46 39.33 -2.17
C GLN A 661 15.94 38.01 -1.58
N VAL A 662 15.73 37.91 -0.26
CA VAL A 662 15.30 36.66 0.41
C VAL A 662 13.97 36.16 -0.17
N ALA A 663 13.00 37.04 -0.39
CA ALA A 663 11.69 36.64 -0.92
C ALA A 663 11.80 36.17 -2.38
N THR A 664 12.62 36.84 -3.19
CA THR A 664 12.91 36.47 -4.59
C THR A 664 13.60 35.11 -4.68
N LEU A 665 14.65 34.88 -3.88
CA LEU A 665 15.41 33.63 -3.88
C LEU A 665 14.56 32.45 -3.38
N LEU A 666 13.74 32.67 -2.34
CA LEU A 666 12.78 31.67 -1.85
C LEU A 666 11.78 31.29 -2.95
N ALA A 667 11.28 32.27 -3.70
CA ALA A 667 10.37 32.06 -4.81
C ALA A 667 11.05 31.32 -5.99
N CYS A 668 12.31 31.65 -6.29
CA CYS A 668 13.12 30.93 -7.28
C CYS A 668 13.36 29.47 -6.88
N GLY A 669 13.67 29.20 -5.60
CA GLY A 669 13.77 27.83 -5.08
C GLY A 669 12.48 27.03 -5.28
N ALA A 670 11.32 27.66 -5.06
CA ALA A 670 10.05 27.03 -5.37
C ALA A 670 9.86 26.79 -6.88
N ALA A 671 10.36 27.66 -7.76
CA ALA A 671 10.34 27.45 -9.21
C ALA A 671 11.24 26.28 -9.64
N VAL A 672 12.43 26.17 -9.07
CA VAL A 672 13.37 25.06 -9.27
C VAL A 672 12.71 23.72 -8.90
N GLN A 673 12.12 23.63 -7.71
CA GLN A 673 11.51 22.38 -7.26
C GLN A 673 10.31 21.96 -8.13
N ASN A 674 9.55 22.91 -8.67
CA ASN A 674 8.47 22.61 -9.60
C ASN A 674 8.99 22.02 -10.92
N ALA A 675 10.11 22.54 -11.43
CA ALA A 675 10.75 22.01 -12.62
C ALA A 675 11.24 20.57 -12.39
N VAL A 676 11.87 20.29 -11.25
CA VAL A 676 12.28 18.92 -10.86
C VAL A 676 11.08 17.96 -10.82
N PHE A 677 9.96 18.37 -10.22
CA PHE A 677 8.75 17.53 -10.19
C PHE A 677 8.19 17.26 -11.59
N ALA A 678 8.18 18.27 -12.46
CA ALA A 678 7.68 18.13 -13.82
C ALA A 678 8.57 17.24 -14.69
N ALA A 679 9.89 17.33 -14.56
CA ALA A 679 10.84 16.45 -15.25
C ALA A 679 10.64 14.99 -14.85
N GLY A 680 10.58 14.70 -13.54
CA GLY A 680 10.34 13.35 -13.02
C GLY A 680 9.02 12.75 -13.53
N SER A 681 7.95 13.54 -13.58
CA SER A 681 6.61 13.06 -13.95
C SER A 681 6.50 12.60 -15.40
N VAL A 682 7.43 13.02 -16.25
CA VAL A 682 7.50 12.61 -17.66
C VAL A 682 8.63 11.57 -17.88
N GLY A 683 9.27 11.06 -16.83
CA GLY A 683 10.29 10.02 -16.92
C GLY A 683 11.70 10.52 -17.26
N LEU A 684 11.99 11.78 -16.91
CA LEU A 684 13.33 12.36 -16.97
C LEU A 684 13.92 12.42 -15.55
N ASP A 685 15.18 12.01 -15.42
CA ASP A 685 15.98 12.37 -14.26
C ASP A 685 16.56 13.77 -14.45
N ALA A 686 16.61 14.57 -13.40
CA ALA A 686 17.01 15.98 -13.47
C ALA A 686 18.20 16.24 -12.53
N ASP A 687 19.40 16.30 -13.10
CA ASP A 687 20.61 16.69 -12.39
C ASP A 687 20.60 18.21 -12.15
N LEU A 688 20.63 18.60 -10.88
CA LEU A 688 20.41 19.98 -10.44
C LEU A 688 21.71 20.58 -9.90
N SER A 689 22.13 21.68 -10.51
CA SER A 689 23.22 22.54 -10.00
C SER A 689 22.68 23.92 -9.61
N LEU A 690 22.90 24.33 -8.35
CA LEU A 690 22.55 25.67 -7.85
C LEU A 690 23.75 26.61 -7.99
N PHE A 691 23.52 27.83 -8.48
CA PHE A 691 24.56 28.83 -8.79
C PHE A 691 25.78 28.24 -9.53
N PRO A 692 25.57 27.62 -10.71
CA PRO A 692 26.65 26.96 -11.44
C PRO A 692 27.63 27.94 -12.11
N ASP A 693 27.28 29.23 -12.16
CA ASP A 693 28.22 30.29 -12.55
C ASP A 693 28.58 31.13 -11.33
N GLU A 694 29.86 31.21 -11.00
CA GLU A 694 30.34 32.16 -9.98
C GLU A 694 30.32 33.61 -10.49
N GLN A 695 30.23 33.84 -11.82
CA GLN A 695 30.20 35.18 -12.41
C GLN A 695 28.77 35.69 -12.67
N ASP A 696 27.81 34.78 -12.87
CA ASP A 696 26.38 35.11 -13.02
C ASP A 696 25.55 34.61 -11.83
N HIS A 697 25.53 35.43 -10.78
CA HIS A 697 24.70 35.20 -9.59
C HIS A 697 23.18 35.35 -9.85
N ASN A 698 22.77 35.78 -11.04
CA ASN A 698 21.36 35.72 -11.40
C ASN A 698 20.97 34.33 -11.87
N ARG A 699 21.89 33.48 -12.37
CA ARG A 699 21.62 32.08 -12.72
C ARG A 699 21.53 31.23 -11.46
N VAL A 700 20.34 31.17 -10.88
CA VAL A 700 20.08 30.45 -9.61
C VAL A 700 20.20 28.94 -9.77
N ALA A 701 19.76 28.37 -10.89
CA ALA A 701 19.79 26.94 -11.10
C ALA A 701 19.97 26.53 -12.57
N SER A 702 20.60 25.38 -12.77
CA SER A 702 20.64 24.65 -14.04
C SER A 702 20.17 23.22 -13.81
N LEU A 703 19.18 22.79 -14.61
CA LEU A 703 18.65 21.42 -14.60
C LEU A 703 19.06 20.75 -15.90
N HIS A 704 19.90 19.73 -15.82
CA HIS A 704 20.22 18.85 -16.94
C HIS A 704 19.36 17.60 -16.86
N CYS A 705 18.58 17.34 -17.91
CA CYS A 705 17.60 16.26 -17.94
C CYS A 705 18.11 15.07 -18.77
N THR A 706 17.94 13.85 -18.23
CA THR A 706 18.28 12.60 -18.93
C THR A 706 17.10 11.63 -18.93
N PRO A 707 16.72 11.02 -20.07
CA PRO A 707 15.64 10.03 -20.11
C PRO A 707 15.97 8.76 -19.32
N VAL A 708 15.10 8.37 -18.39
CA VAL A 708 15.23 7.13 -17.58
C VAL A 708 14.08 6.14 -17.80
N GLY A 709 13.03 6.54 -18.52
CA GLY A 709 11.92 5.65 -18.92
C GLY A 709 10.97 5.21 -17.80
N VAL A 710 11.26 5.58 -16.55
CA VAL A 710 10.39 5.35 -15.38
C VAL A 710 9.93 6.71 -14.85
N GLN A 711 8.62 6.93 -14.80
CA GLN A 711 8.06 8.16 -14.22
C GLN A 711 8.28 8.18 -12.70
N SER A 712 8.72 9.33 -12.20
CA SER A 712 8.88 9.62 -10.78
C SER A 712 8.08 10.89 -10.43
N HIS A 713 7.87 11.17 -9.15
CA HIS A 713 7.21 12.41 -8.69
C HIS A 713 5.80 12.72 -9.26
N GLU A 714 5.12 11.80 -9.94
CA GLU A 714 3.76 12.01 -10.50
C GLU A 714 2.79 12.64 -9.50
N ILE A 715 2.83 12.15 -8.26
CA ILE A 715 2.02 12.65 -7.15
C ILE A 715 2.30 14.14 -6.87
N MET A 716 3.58 14.52 -6.84
CA MET A 716 4.01 15.88 -6.52
C MET A 716 3.78 16.82 -7.70
N ALA A 717 4.01 16.38 -8.95
CA ALA A 717 3.67 17.12 -10.16
C ALA A 717 2.15 17.31 -10.29
N ALA A 718 1.33 16.31 -9.96
CA ALA A 718 -0.11 16.48 -9.94
C ALA A 718 -0.59 17.44 -8.84
N ALA A 719 0.12 17.52 -7.71
CA ALA A 719 -0.16 18.49 -6.65
C ALA A 719 0.30 19.91 -7.02
N LEU A 720 1.45 20.06 -7.68
CA LEU A 720 1.97 21.31 -8.23
C LEU A 720 0.90 22.09 -9.01
N TRP A 721 0.22 21.42 -9.94
CA TRP A 721 -0.76 22.07 -10.82
C TRP A 721 -2.06 22.48 -10.09
N ARG A 722 -2.37 21.84 -8.96
CA ARG A 722 -3.57 22.09 -8.15
C ARG A 722 -3.34 23.10 -7.02
N ARG A 723 -2.13 23.10 -6.48
CA ARG A 723 -1.66 23.96 -5.42
C ARG A 723 -2.04 25.42 -5.69
N HIS A 724 -2.61 26.04 -4.67
CA HIS A 724 -2.95 27.45 -4.67
C HIS A 724 -2.85 28.02 -3.26
N THR A 725 -2.67 29.34 -3.15
CA THR A 725 -2.83 30.03 -1.88
C THR A 725 -4.30 30.10 -1.51
N ASN A 726 -4.68 29.49 -0.39
CA ASN A 726 -6.07 29.49 0.07
C ASN A 726 -6.25 30.46 1.24
N ARG A 727 -6.91 31.59 0.99
CA ARG A 727 -7.14 32.63 2.03
C ARG A 727 -8.44 32.46 2.81
N ARG A 728 -9.21 31.39 2.54
CA ARG A 728 -10.49 31.12 3.23
C ARG A 728 -10.25 30.67 4.67
N MET A 729 -11.30 30.72 5.49
CA MET A 729 -11.25 30.18 6.85
C MET A 729 -11.20 28.65 6.82
N TYR A 730 -10.29 28.06 7.59
CA TYR A 730 -10.14 26.61 7.71
C TYR A 730 -10.95 26.06 8.90
N SER A 731 -10.96 24.74 9.04
CA SER A 731 -11.32 24.06 10.28
C SER A 731 -10.22 24.23 11.33
N ALA A 732 -10.64 24.42 12.58
CA ALA A 732 -9.73 24.45 13.73
C ALA A 732 -9.25 23.05 14.15
N SER A 733 -9.72 22.00 13.47
CA SER A 733 -9.30 20.60 13.68
C SER A 733 -7.77 20.49 13.56
N PRO A 734 -7.09 19.94 14.59
CA PRO A 734 -5.63 19.84 14.59
C PRO A 734 -5.14 18.95 13.44
N ILE A 735 -3.96 19.26 12.92
CA ILE A 735 -3.29 18.39 11.94
C ILE A 735 -2.80 17.13 12.67
N PRO A 736 -3.13 15.92 12.18
CA PRO A 736 -2.67 14.67 12.79
C PRO A 736 -1.14 14.62 12.87
N PRO A 737 -0.54 14.06 13.95
CA PRO A 737 0.91 13.91 14.07
C PRO A 737 1.54 13.24 12.85
N ALA A 738 0.97 12.13 12.37
CA ALA A 738 1.46 11.42 11.18
C ALA A 738 1.56 12.29 9.91
N VAL A 739 0.67 13.28 9.76
CA VAL A 739 0.77 14.24 8.64
C VAL A 739 1.94 15.19 8.87
N ARG A 740 2.13 15.71 10.08
CA ARG A 740 3.28 16.58 10.42
C ARG A 740 4.61 15.85 10.23
N ASP A 741 4.74 14.66 10.82
CA ASP A 741 5.94 13.84 10.75
C ASP A 741 6.30 13.52 9.29
N ARG A 742 5.29 13.29 8.42
CA ARG A 742 5.50 13.07 6.99
C ARG A 742 5.99 14.34 6.27
N ILE A 743 5.45 15.51 6.61
CA ILE A 743 5.89 16.78 6.03
C ILE A 743 7.31 17.12 6.51
N ASP A 744 7.61 16.91 7.78
CA ASP A 744 8.96 17.11 8.35
C ASP A 744 9.96 16.21 7.64
N HIS A 745 9.65 14.92 7.48
CA HIS A 745 10.50 14.00 6.73
C HIS A 745 10.75 14.47 5.28
N ILE A 746 9.75 14.97 4.56
CA ILE A 746 9.89 15.48 3.18
C ILE A 746 10.76 16.74 3.11
N VAL A 747 10.74 17.57 4.15
CA VAL A 747 11.57 18.77 4.25
C VAL A 747 13.01 18.39 4.61
N ASP A 748 13.18 17.49 5.58
CA ASP A 748 14.47 17.10 6.16
C ASP A 748 15.28 16.11 5.29
N GLU A 749 14.63 15.33 4.40
CA GLU A 749 15.28 14.29 3.57
C GLU A 749 16.51 14.78 2.80
N GLN A 750 16.48 16.04 2.32
CA GLN A 750 17.57 16.67 1.57
C GLN A 750 18.40 17.64 2.43
N GLN A 751 18.10 17.73 3.73
CA GLN A 751 18.69 18.69 4.68
C GLN A 751 18.63 20.15 4.21
N ASP A 752 17.64 20.51 3.40
CA ASP A 752 17.53 21.85 2.78
C ASP A 752 17.03 22.93 3.75
N ALA A 753 16.15 22.55 4.68
CA ALA A 753 15.53 23.42 5.67
C ALA A 753 14.92 22.58 6.79
N THR A 754 14.35 23.23 7.81
CA THR A 754 13.57 22.56 8.86
C THR A 754 12.27 23.31 9.12
N LEU A 755 11.26 22.61 9.66
CA LEU A 755 9.99 23.21 10.08
C LEU A 755 9.85 23.22 11.60
N ALA A 756 9.32 24.31 12.14
CA ALA A 756 8.83 24.39 13.52
C ALA A 756 7.30 24.51 13.51
N TRP A 757 6.60 23.63 14.24
CA TRP A 757 5.14 23.53 14.24
C TRP A 757 4.47 24.05 15.50
N ALA A 758 3.36 24.75 15.32
CA ALA A 758 2.41 25.13 16.35
C ALA A 758 1.05 24.50 16.06
N ALA A 759 0.70 23.49 16.85
CA ALA A 759 -0.59 22.79 16.75
C ALA A 759 -1.51 23.13 17.92
N ASP A 760 -0.95 23.48 19.08
CA ASP A 760 -1.74 23.70 20.28
C ASP A 760 -2.52 25.04 20.23
N PRO A 761 -3.73 25.09 20.80
CA PRO A 761 -4.53 26.32 20.81
C PRO A 761 -3.81 27.53 21.43
N ALA A 762 -2.97 27.31 22.45
CA ALA A 762 -2.21 28.37 23.10
C ALA A 762 -1.16 28.98 22.17
N GLN A 763 -0.38 28.14 21.47
CA GLN A 763 0.60 28.58 20.48
C GLN A 763 -0.08 29.34 19.33
N ARG A 764 -1.19 28.79 18.78
CA ARG A 764 -1.98 29.47 17.74
C ARG A 764 -2.50 30.83 18.19
N LYS A 765 -2.90 30.98 19.46
CA LYS A 765 -3.35 32.25 20.03
C LYS A 765 -2.21 33.27 20.13
N ALA A 766 -1.01 32.84 20.52
CA ALA A 766 0.17 33.70 20.52
C ALA A 766 0.57 34.12 19.10
N LEU A 767 0.61 33.19 18.15
CA LEU A 767 0.90 33.47 16.74
C LEU A 767 -0.13 34.36 16.08
N ALA A 768 -1.42 34.19 16.38
CA ALA A 768 -2.47 35.07 15.87
C ALA A 768 -2.27 36.53 16.33
N LYS A 769 -1.84 36.74 17.59
CA LYS A 769 -1.46 38.06 18.09
C LYS A 769 -0.20 38.58 17.39
N ALA A 770 0.81 37.74 17.16
CA ALA A 770 2.03 38.13 16.46
C ALA A 770 1.74 38.58 15.02
N VAL A 771 0.95 37.80 14.27
CA VAL A 771 0.51 38.13 12.91
C VAL A 771 -0.31 39.42 12.88
N TYR A 772 -1.24 39.60 13.83
CA TYR A 772 -1.98 40.85 13.95
C TYR A 772 -1.07 42.07 14.09
N LEU A 773 -0.04 41.99 14.94
CA LEU A 773 0.91 43.09 15.16
C LEU A 773 1.77 43.37 13.93
N ALA A 774 2.22 42.34 13.21
CA ALA A 774 2.99 42.49 11.99
C ALA A 774 2.15 43.09 10.84
N ASP A 775 0.94 42.58 10.62
CA ASP A 775 0.05 43.05 9.55
C ASP A 775 -0.45 44.49 9.80
N ARG A 776 -0.48 44.96 11.06
CA ARG A 776 -0.78 46.36 11.37
C ARG A 776 0.18 47.34 10.71
N VAL A 777 1.47 47.00 10.63
CA VAL A 777 2.49 47.86 10.02
C VAL A 777 2.15 48.15 8.55
N ARG A 778 1.56 47.17 7.85
CA ARG A 778 1.17 47.29 6.43
C ARG A 778 0.02 48.27 6.20
N VAL A 779 -0.92 48.39 7.14
CA VAL A 779 -2.06 49.31 7.01
C VAL A 779 -1.78 50.68 7.63
N GLU A 780 -0.85 50.78 8.58
CA GLU A 780 -0.51 52.03 9.30
C GLU A 780 0.60 52.85 8.62
N ARG A 781 1.25 52.31 7.57
CA ARG A 781 2.26 53.02 6.77
C ARG A 781 1.78 53.30 5.33
N PRO A 782 2.03 54.51 4.79
CA PRO A 782 1.60 54.89 3.44
C PRO A 782 2.27 54.06 2.34
N ASP A 783 3.60 53.93 2.40
CA ASP A 783 4.40 53.21 1.41
C ASP A 783 3.98 51.73 1.28
N LEU A 784 3.74 51.05 2.40
CA LEU A 784 3.32 49.65 2.41
C LEU A 784 1.87 49.44 1.96
N HIS A 785 0.99 50.37 2.32
CA HIS A 785 -0.41 50.34 1.90
C HIS A 785 -0.52 50.57 0.39
N GLU A 786 0.14 51.59 -0.14
CA GLU A 786 0.14 51.90 -1.57
C GLU A 786 0.75 50.76 -2.39
N HIS A 787 1.83 50.14 -1.90
CA HIS A 787 2.42 48.96 -2.51
C HIS A 787 1.43 47.79 -2.60
N LEU A 788 0.72 47.45 -1.52
CA LEU A 788 -0.32 46.41 -1.54
C LEU A 788 -1.43 46.76 -2.55
N MET A 789 -1.93 47.99 -2.51
CA MET A 789 -3.02 48.44 -3.39
C MET A 789 -2.62 48.46 -4.87
N ARG A 790 -1.33 48.63 -5.19
CA ARG A 790 -0.78 48.52 -6.54
C ARG A 790 -0.86 47.10 -7.10
N PHE A 791 -0.71 46.07 -6.26
CA PHE A 791 -0.74 44.66 -6.70
C PHE A 791 -2.13 44.02 -6.69
N ILE A 792 -3.10 44.62 -5.99
CA ILE A 792 -4.51 44.17 -6.07
C ILE A 792 -5.11 44.60 -7.41
N ARG A 793 -5.53 43.62 -8.22
CA ARG A 793 -6.23 43.84 -9.48
C ARG A 793 -7.73 43.97 -9.20
N PHE A 794 -8.19 45.22 -9.08
CA PHE A 794 -9.59 45.55 -8.79
C PHE A 794 -10.53 45.35 -9.99
N GLU A 795 -9.99 45.39 -11.21
CA GLU A 795 -10.75 45.12 -12.43
C GLU A 795 -10.59 43.67 -12.88
N PRO A 796 -11.62 43.06 -13.50
CA PRO A 796 -11.50 41.72 -14.05
C PRO A 796 -10.42 41.65 -15.12
N GLN A 797 -9.55 40.66 -15.02
CA GLN A 797 -8.47 40.43 -15.98
C GLN A 797 -9.00 39.95 -17.32
N LYS A 798 -8.43 40.48 -18.41
CA LYS A 798 -8.72 40.06 -19.78
C LYS A 798 -7.67 39.03 -20.21
N GLY A 799 -8.10 37.80 -20.47
CA GLY A 799 -7.22 36.72 -20.91
C GLY A 799 -6.67 35.84 -19.77
N PRO A 800 -5.91 34.78 -20.11
CA PRO A 800 -5.48 33.76 -19.15
C PRO A 800 -4.10 34.03 -18.50
N TYR A 801 -3.41 35.12 -18.86
CA TYR A 801 -2.05 35.42 -18.41
C TYR A 801 -1.97 36.76 -17.68
N GLY A 802 -1.14 36.83 -16.63
CA GLY A 802 -0.73 38.06 -15.95
C GLY A 802 -0.23 37.85 -14.51
N ASP A 803 -0.13 38.95 -13.78
CA ASP A 803 0.50 39.06 -12.46
C ASP A 803 -0.45 39.64 -11.38
N GLY A 804 0.08 39.85 -10.18
CA GLY A 804 -0.68 40.47 -9.09
C GLY A 804 -1.75 39.56 -8.49
N LEU A 805 -2.60 40.17 -7.65
CA LEU A 805 -3.64 39.50 -6.88
C LEU A 805 -5.04 39.94 -7.37
N PRO A 806 -5.78 39.08 -8.10
CA PRO A 806 -7.17 39.37 -8.42
C PRO A 806 -7.99 39.62 -7.15
N LEU A 807 -8.88 40.61 -7.16
CA LEU A 807 -9.69 40.96 -5.98
C LEU A 807 -10.43 39.75 -5.40
N GLY A 808 -11.04 38.92 -6.24
CA GLY A 808 -11.74 37.70 -5.82
C GLY A 808 -10.82 36.62 -5.21
N ASN A 809 -9.51 36.62 -5.54
CA ASN A 809 -8.52 35.70 -4.96
C ASN A 809 -8.17 36.04 -3.49
N LEU A 810 -8.55 37.23 -3.02
CA LEU A 810 -8.45 37.59 -1.60
C LEU A 810 -9.55 36.96 -0.76
N GLU A 811 -10.60 36.41 -1.38
CA GLU A 811 -11.67 35.63 -0.75
C GLU A 811 -12.39 36.38 0.40
N ALA A 812 -12.44 37.72 0.30
CA ALA A 812 -13.04 38.59 1.31
C ALA A 812 -14.59 38.62 1.26
N GLY A 813 -15.18 38.04 0.21
CA GLY A 813 -16.63 38.07 -0.05
C GLY A 813 -17.13 39.46 -0.48
N PRO A 814 -18.40 39.59 -0.91
CA PRO A 814 -18.90 40.83 -1.51
C PRO A 814 -18.72 42.09 -0.64
N LEU A 815 -18.95 41.97 0.68
CA LEU A 815 -18.76 43.08 1.63
C LEU A 815 -17.27 43.39 1.87
N GLY A 816 -16.42 42.37 1.93
CA GLY A 816 -14.98 42.57 2.09
C GLY A 816 -14.32 43.14 0.82
N GLU A 817 -14.81 42.78 -0.36
CA GLU A 817 -14.36 43.37 -1.63
C GLU A 817 -14.74 44.86 -1.72
N LEU A 818 -15.95 45.22 -1.30
CA LEU A 818 -16.37 46.63 -1.19
C LEU A 818 -15.49 47.39 -0.20
N TYR A 819 -15.17 46.79 0.95
CA TYR A 819 -14.25 47.33 1.94
C TYR A 819 -12.85 47.56 1.38
N LEU A 820 -12.29 46.61 0.63
CA LEU A 820 -10.98 46.77 -0.02
C LEU A 820 -10.99 47.88 -1.08
N ARG A 821 -12.08 48.00 -1.84
CA ARG A 821 -12.23 49.07 -2.85
C ARG A 821 -12.28 50.45 -2.21
N SER A 822 -12.99 50.62 -1.09
CA SER A 822 -13.15 51.92 -0.44
C SER A 822 -11.87 52.40 0.26
N LEU A 823 -11.01 51.47 0.71
CA LEU A 823 -9.75 51.78 1.38
C LEU A 823 -8.54 51.85 0.42
N ARG A 824 -8.76 51.95 -0.89
CA ARG A 824 -7.69 52.04 -1.88
C ARG A 824 -6.86 53.33 -1.76
N PRO A 825 -7.44 54.53 -1.57
CA PRO A 825 -6.65 55.74 -1.35
C PRO A 825 -6.05 55.78 0.06
N TRP A 826 -4.81 56.24 0.20
CA TRP A 826 -4.17 56.38 1.52
C TRP A 826 -4.98 57.26 2.47
N SER A 827 -5.60 58.34 2.00
CA SER A 827 -6.45 59.21 2.83
C SER A 827 -7.62 58.47 3.48
N ALA A 828 -8.25 57.55 2.75
CA ALA A 828 -9.33 56.73 3.26
C ALA A 828 -8.83 55.68 4.27
N MET A 829 -7.70 55.02 3.98
CA MET A 829 -7.07 54.10 4.93
C MET A 829 -6.62 54.82 6.21
N HIS A 830 -6.04 56.01 6.10
CA HIS A 830 -5.61 56.81 7.23
C HIS A 830 -6.79 57.19 8.14
N ALA A 831 -7.89 57.67 7.56
CA ALA A 831 -9.12 57.93 8.31
C ALA A 831 -9.69 56.64 8.96
N ALA A 832 -9.69 55.52 8.23
CA ALA A 832 -10.13 54.24 8.76
C ALA A 832 -9.24 53.73 9.91
N ASN A 833 -7.93 53.99 9.88
CA ASN A 833 -7.02 53.65 10.97
C ASN A 833 -7.29 54.50 12.21
N GLN A 834 -7.56 55.80 12.06
CA GLN A 834 -7.96 56.68 13.17
C GLN A 834 -9.27 56.22 13.82
N ALA A 835 -10.22 55.74 13.01
CA ALA A 835 -11.47 55.15 13.47
C ALA A 835 -11.37 53.69 13.95
N GLY A 836 -10.18 53.07 13.87
CA GLY A 836 -9.94 51.67 14.24
C GLY A 836 -10.46 50.62 13.23
N ILE A 837 -11.17 51.04 12.19
CA ILE A 837 -11.75 50.19 11.13
C ILE A 837 -10.66 49.58 10.22
N GLY A 838 -9.54 50.27 10.00
CA GLY A 838 -8.42 49.76 9.21
C GLY A 838 -7.78 48.48 9.80
N ARG A 839 -7.96 48.27 11.11
CA ARG A 839 -7.44 47.09 11.83
C ARG A 839 -8.25 45.81 11.60
N LEU A 840 -9.38 45.87 10.88
CA LEU A 840 -10.16 44.69 10.51
C LEU A 840 -9.39 43.75 9.58
N MET A 841 -8.53 44.28 8.69
CA MET A 841 -7.70 43.47 7.80
C MET A 841 -6.66 42.63 8.58
N PRO A 842 -5.83 43.21 9.47
CA PRO A 842 -4.99 42.44 10.39
C PRO A 842 -5.77 41.47 11.29
N LEU A 843 -6.96 41.87 11.77
CA LEU A 843 -7.81 41.00 12.60
C LEU A 843 -8.28 39.76 11.83
N HIS A 844 -8.67 39.92 10.57
CA HIS A 844 -9.02 38.80 9.71
C HIS A 844 -7.83 37.82 9.54
N GLY A 845 -6.62 38.34 9.33
CA GLY A 845 -5.38 37.56 9.31
C GLY A 845 -5.18 36.75 10.60
N ALA A 846 -5.33 37.39 11.76
CA ALA A 846 -5.22 36.73 13.07
C ALA A 846 -6.30 35.65 13.30
N LEU A 847 -7.56 35.93 12.95
CA LEU A 847 -8.65 34.96 13.03
C LEU A 847 -8.38 33.74 12.14
N SER A 848 -7.76 33.96 10.98
CA SER A 848 -7.38 32.90 10.05
C SER A 848 -6.35 31.93 10.65
N VAL A 849 -5.44 32.43 11.49
CA VAL A 849 -4.46 31.64 12.25
C VAL A 849 -5.11 30.89 13.41
N LEU A 850 -6.07 31.51 14.10
CA LEU A 850 -6.85 30.81 15.15
C LEU A 850 -7.67 29.66 14.58
N ARG A 851 -8.18 29.82 13.36
CA ARG A 851 -9.00 28.83 12.66
C ARG A 851 -8.20 27.89 11.75
N SER A 852 -6.87 27.83 11.83
CA SER A 852 -6.08 26.82 11.11
C SER A 852 -5.86 25.55 11.94
N GLY A 853 -5.66 24.42 11.27
CA GLY A 853 -5.34 23.16 11.94
C GLY A 853 -3.90 23.10 12.47
N GLY A 854 -2.99 23.89 11.87
CA GLY A 854 -1.63 24.09 12.36
C GLY A 854 -0.98 25.30 11.68
N VAL A 855 0.09 25.79 12.29
CA VAL A 855 0.95 26.85 11.74
C VAL A 855 2.38 26.34 11.78
N ALA A 856 3.13 26.58 10.71
CA ALA A 856 4.53 26.17 10.63
C ALA A 856 5.42 27.35 10.22
N LEU A 857 6.62 27.38 10.80
CA LEU A 857 7.70 28.29 10.45
C LEU A 857 8.80 27.51 9.73
N LEU A 858 9.13 27.95 8.52
CA LEU A 858 10.23 27.46 7.72
C LEU A 858 11.53 28.16 8.11
N LEU A 859 12.52 27.35 8.41
CA LEU A 859 13.85 27.75 8.87
C LEU A 859 14.89 27.31 7.84
N ALA A 860 15.52 28.27 7.17
CA ALA A 860 16.69 28.00 6.31
C ALA A 860 17.92 27.73 7.19
N ASN A 861 18.88 26.95 6.69
CA ASN A 861 20.07 26.58 7.44
C ASN A 861 21.09 27.71 7.61
N GLY A 862 21.00 28.76 6.80
CA GLY A 862 21.93 29.88 6.82
C GLY A 862 21.42 31.09 6.04
N GLU A 863 22.27 32.12 5.95
CA GLU A 863 22.00 33.37 5.23
C GLU A 863 22.53 33.36 3.79
N ALA A 864 23.27 32.33 3.38
CA ALA A 864 23.79 32.22 2.03
C ALA A 864 22.62 32.09 1.02
N GLU A 865 22.80 32.64 -0.18
CA GLU A 865 21.76 32.59 -1.22
C GLU A 865 21.38 31.14 -1.57
N THR A 866 22.35 30.23 -1.55
CA THR A 866 22.14 28.77 -1.72
C THR A 866 21.19 28.20 -0.67
N ASP A 867 21.32 28.58 0.60
CA ASP A 867 20.48 28.08 1.70
C ASP A 867 19.04 28.61 1.59
N ILE A 868 18.86 29.84 1.12
CA ILE A 868 17.54 30.44 0.90
C ILE A 868 16.82 29.76 -0.27
N VAL A 869 17.55 29.47 -1.37
CA VAL A 869 17.00 28.74 -2.52
C VAL A 869 16.61 27.32 -2.12
N ARG A 870 17.47 26.62 -1.37
CA ARG A 870 17.16 25.30 -0.80
C ARG A 870 15.93 25.33 0.10
N ALA A 871 15.80 26.33 0.97
CA ALA A 871 14.60 26.52 1.77
C ALA A 871 13.35 26.74 0.91
N GLY A 872 13.46 27.47 -0.20
CA GLY A 872 12.37 27.63 -1.17
C GLY A 872 11.96 26.32 -1.83
N MET A 873 12.93 25.47 -2.18
CA MET A 873 12.69 24.12 -2.69
C MET A 873 11.97 23.25 -1.65
N ALA A 874 12.48 23.22 -0.41
CA ALA A 874 11.87 22.47 0.69
C ALA A 874 10.43 22.91 0.99
N TRP A 875 10.19 24.22 1.00
CA TRP A 875 8.86 24.78 1.17
C TRP A 875 7.89 24.31 0.08
N GLN A 876 8.37 24.27 -1.16
CA GLN A 876 7.59 23.84 -2.30
C GLN A 876 7.27 22.34 -2.24
N ARG A 877 8.18 21.50 -1.74
CA ARG A 877 7.90 20.09 -1.44
C ARG A 877 6.82 19.96 -0.37
N ALA A 878 6.95 20.67 0.74
CA ALA A 878 5.96 20.67 1.82
C ALA A 878 4.57 21.11 1.33
N TRP A 879 4.50 22.16 0.52
CA TRP A 879 3.23 22.67 0.00
C TRP A 879 2.57 21.66 -0.95
N CYS A 880 3.31 21.09 -1.91
CA CYS A 880 2.76 20.06 -2.80
C CYS A 880 2.31 18.82 -2.02
N ALA A 881 3.06 18.41 -0.99
CA ALA A 881 2.68 17.28 -0.14
C ALA A 881 1.39 17.55 0.64
N LEU A 882 1.27 18.73 1.25
CA LEU A 882 0.04 19.16 1.95
C LEU A 882 -1.16 19.19 0.98
N GLU A 883 -1.00 19.78 -0.21
CA GLU A 883 -2.04 19.81 -1.25
C GLU A 883 -2.46 18.39 -1.66
N HIS A 884 -1.50 17.48 -1.85
CA HIS A 884 -1.80 16.08 -2.18
C HIS A 884 -2.62 15.40 -1.08
N MET A 885 -2.31 15.66 0.19
CA MET A 885 -3.03 15.15 1.35
C MET A 885 -4.36 15.90 1.64
N GLY A 886 -4.72 16.90 0.82
CA GLY A 886 -5.95 17.66 0.96
C GLY A 886 -5.90 18.74 2.05
N TYR A 887 -4.72 19.23 2.41
CA TYR A 887 -4.55 20.36 3.32
C TYR A 887 -4.27 21.64 2.53
N ALA A 888 -5.08 22.66 2.81
CA ALA A 888 -4.91 23.99 2.23
C ALA A 888 -3.76 24.73 2.94
N LEU A 889 -3.03 25.57 2.22
CA LEU A 889 -1.93 26.37 2.76
C LEU A 889 -2.07 27.85 2.40
N GLN A 890 -1.75 28.73 3.36
CA GLN A 890 -1.57 30.16 3.13
C GLN A 890 -0.22 30.64 3.69
N PRO A 891 0.63 31.27 2.87
CA PRO A 891 1.83 31.98 3.32
C PRO A 891 1.48 33.24 4.13
N LEU A 892 2.25 33.50 5.19
CA LEU A 892 2.14 34.61 6.14
C LEU A 892 3.52 35.30 6.29
N ALA A 893 4.08 35.74 5.16
CA ALA A 893 5.47 36.17 5.05
C ALA A 893 5.82 37.48 5.79
N ALA A 894 4.83 38.32 6.12
CA ALA A 894 5.08 39.66 6.65
C ALA A 894 5.94 39.65 7.93
N LEU A 895 5.60 38.79 8.89
CA LEU A 895 6.30 38.70 10.17
C LEU A 895 7.77 38.24 10.03
N PRO A 896 8.09 37.07 9.42
CA PRO A 896 9.48 36.66 9.27
C PRO A 896 10.30 37.64 8.43
N LEU A 897 9.78 38.15 7.30
CA LEU A 897 10.53 39.04 6.43
C LEU A 897 10.81 40.42 7.06
N LEU A 898 9.86 41.00 7.80
CA LEU A 898 10.11 42.24 8.55
C LEU A 898 11.11 42.03 9.69
N HIS A 899 11.07 40.87 10.35
CA HIS A 899 12.06 40.53 11.37
C HIS A 899 13.46 40.41 10.78
N LEU A 900 13.61 39.76 9.61
CA LEU A 900 14.89 39.64 8.91
C LEU A 900 15.49 41.01 8.58
N ARG A 901 14.66 41.97 8.12
CA ARG A 901 15.12 43.34 7.87
C ARG A 901 15.70 44.00 9.12
N ILE A 902 15.03 43.85 10.28
CA ILE A 902 15.51 44.37 11.56
C ILE A 902 16.81 43.65 11.99
N ARG A 903 16.83 42.32 11.95
CA ARG A 903 17.97 41.48 12.38
C ARG A 903 19.23 41.76 11.55
N LEU A 904 19.07 41.97 10.25
CA LEU A 904 20.17 42.11 9.29
C LEU A 904 20.52 43.58 8.99
N GLY A 905 20.05 44.52 9.80
CA GLY A 905 20.64 45.86 9.92
C GLY A 905 19.92 47.04 9.26
N ASP A 906 18.66 46.90 8.81
CA ASP A 906 17.90 48.01 8.20
C ASP A 906 16.68 48.44 9.06
N ALA A 907 16.90 48.57 10.37
CA ALA A 907 15.86 49.01 11.30
C ALA A 907 15.51 50.50 11.17
N GLU A 908 16.42 51.32 10.63
CA GLU A 908 16.28 52.78 10.53
C GLU A 908 15.17 53.23 9.56
N THR A 909 14.77 52.37 8.62
CA THR A 909 13.64 52.62 7.69
C THR A 909 12.26 52.44 8.35
N LEU A 910 12.22 51.97 9.59
CA LEU A 910 11.01 51.79 10.41
C LEU A 910 10.94 52.82 11.54
N SER A 911 9.73 53.28 11.87
CA SER A 911 9.56 54.18 13.03
C SER A 911 9.79 53.42 14.35
N PRO A 912 10.26 54.09 15.43
CA PRO A 912 10.51 53.43 16.72
C PRO A 912 9.30 52.67 17.27
N CYS A 913 8.09 53.18 17.04
CA CYS A 913 6.85 52.51 17.42
C CYS A 913 6.64 51.19 16.66
N HIS A 914 6.92 51.17 15.34
CA HIS A 914 6.81 49.95 14.53
C HIS A 914 7.89 48.92 14.89
N VAL A 915 9.12 49.35 15.19
CA VAL A 915 10.19 48.45 15.68
C VAL A 915 9.75 47.77 16.98
N SER A 916 9.25 48.54 17.96
CA SER A 916 8.75 47.98 19.22
C SER A 916 7.58 47.00 19.04
N LEU A 917 6.65 47.30 18.11
CA LEU A 917 5.56 46.38 17.76
C LEU A 917 6.08 45.07 17.16
N LEU A 918 7.06 45.14 16.26
CA LEU A 918 7.63 43.98 15.59
C LEU A 918 8.50 43.13 16.53
N GLU A 919 9.27 43.74 17.44
CA GLU A 919 9.99 43.02 18.49
C GLU A 919 9.04 42.27 19.44
N LYS A 920 7.88 42.87 19.75
CA LYS A 920 6.82 42.20 20.52
C LYS A 920 6.20 41.05 19.74
N ALA A 921 5.94 41.24 18.45
CA ALA A 921 5.45 40.17 17.58
C ALA A 921 6.45 39.02 17.47
N TRP A 922 7.75 39.33 17.37
CA TRP A 922 8.83 38.36 17.31
C TRP A 922 8.92 37.53 18.60
N ARG A 923 8.87 38.17 19.78
CA ARG A 923 8.84 37.47 21.08
C ARG A 923 7.70 36.46 21.16
N LEU A 924 6.49 36.86 20.77
CA LEU A 924 5.33 35.97 20.74
C LEU A 924 5.51 34.80 19.77
N LEU A 925 6.17 35.02 18.62
CA LEU A 925 6.48 33.96 17.67
C LEU A 925 7.53 33.01 18.22
N ALA A 926 8.63 33.51 18.78
CA ALA A 926 9.70 32.70 19.34
C ALA A 926 9.23 31.87 20.55
N GLU A 927 8.34 32.40 21.39
CA GLU A 927 7.69 31.66 22.48
C GLU A 927 6.77 30.55 21.95
N ALA A 928 6.00 30.83 20.90
CA ALA A 928 5.06 29.86 20.33
C ALA A 928 5.75 28.79 19.48
N LEU A 929 6.86 29.14 18.83
CA LEU A 929 7.66 28.31 17.93
C LEU A 929 9.15 28.46 18.29
N PRO A 930 9.62 27.79 19.36
CA PRO A 930 11.04 27.79 19.69
C PRO A 930 11.85 27.21 18.53
N HIS A 931 12.92 27.90 18.14
CA HIS A 931 13.79 27.48 17.05
C HIS A 931 15.25 27.88 17.31
N PRO A 932 16.21 27.16 16.71
CA PRO A 932 17.63 27.46 16.88
C PRO A 932 18.02 28.84 16.33
N SER A 933 18.94 29.55 17.00
CA SER A 933 19.36 30.92 16.64
C SER A 933 20.27 30.98 15.41
N ASP A 934 20.93 29.88 15.09
CA ASP A 934 21.76 29.68 13.89
C ASP A 934 20.92 29.50 12.62
N LYS A 935 19.63 29.15 12.74
CA LYS A 935 18.73 29.06 11.59
C LYS A 935 18.04 30.38 11.27
N LEU A 936 17.71 30.55 9.98
CA LEU A 936 17.09 31.77 9.46
C LEU A 936 15.58 31.58 9.23
N PRO A 937 14.70 32.29 9.95
CA PRO A 937 13.25 32.20 9.79
C PRO A 937 12.79 32.94 8.53
N VAL A 938 12.46 32.20 7.46
CA VAL A 938 12.22 32.77 6.12
C VAL A 938 10.75 32.79 5.70
N MET A 939 9.90 31.89 6.23
CA MET A 939 8.49 31.84 5.86
C MET A 939 7.62 31.27 6.98
N LEU A 940 6.55 31.97 7.35
CA LEU A 940 5.49 31.45 8.21
C LEU A 940 4.32 31.06 7.31
N PHE A 941 3.67 29.94 7.57
CA PHE A 941 2.44 29.58 6.85
C PHE A 941 1.45 28.86 7.76
N ARG A 942 0.16 29.03 7.46
CA ARG A 942 -0.91 28.27 8.12
C ARG A 942 -1.42 27.17 7.19
N THR A 943 -1.80 26.05 7.79
CA THR A 943 -2.35 24.89 7.08
C THR A 943 -3.53 24.28 7.81
N GLY A 944 -4.43 23.65 7.06
CA GLY A 944 -5.63 23.02 7.62
C GLY A 944 -6.62 22.56 6.56
N ILE A 945 -7.74 22.00 7.02
CA ILE A 945 -8.84 21.57 6.15
C ILE A 945 -9.73 22.79 5.87
N GLY A 946 -9.77 23.25 4.63
CA GLY A 946 -10.57 24.40 4.21
C GLY A 946 -11.42 24.12 2.97
N PRO A 947 -12.46 24.94 2.73
CA PRO A 947 -13.19 24.93 1.47
C PRO A 947 -12.27 25.27 0.29
N ALA A 948 -12.59 24.75 -0.91
CA ALA A 948 -11.88 25.09 -2.14
C ALA A 948 -11.99 26.61 -2.45
N ILE A 949 -10.98 27.15 -3.12
CA ILE A 949 -11.00 28.53 -3.61
C ILE A 949 -11.99 28.69 -4.77
N ARG A 950 -12.46 29.91 -4.98
CA ARG A 950 -13.32 30.29 -6.11
C ARG A 950 -12.55 30.99 -7.22
N HIS A 951 -11.44 31.63 -6.88
CA HIS A 951 -10.63 32.41 -7.81
C HIS A 951 -9.14 32.16 -7.57
N GLY A 952 -8.41 31.73 -8.61
CA GLY A 952 -6.95 31.57 -8.57
C GLY A 952 -6.18 32.85 -8.95
N THR A 953 -4.85 32.79 -8.86
CA THR A 953 -3.96 33.79 -9.48
C THR A 953 -3.56 33.37 -10.89
N TYR A 954 -3.20 34.35 -11.72
CA TYR A 954 -2.71 34.16 -13.08
C TYR A 954 -1.19 33.97 -13.10
N ARG A 955 -0.64 33.56 -14.25
CA ARG A 955 0.80 33.51 -14.51
C ARG A 955 1.14 34.27 -15.79
N LEU A 956 2.31 34.88 -15.85
CA LEU A 956 2.82 35.52 -17.07
C LEU A 956 2.94 34.47 -18.19
N ALA A 957 2.80 34.87 -19.45
CA ALA A 957 2.96 33.96 -20.56
C ALA A 957 4.41 33.46 -20.64
N LEU A 958 4.62 32.23 -21.12
CA LEU A 958 5.97 31.67 -21.24
C LEU A 958 6.87 32.57 -22.10
N SER A 959 6.33 33.17 -23.16
CA SER A 959 7.04 34.14 -24.02
C SER A 959 7.53 35.40 -23.30
N GLU A 960 6.95 35.77 -22.16
CA GLU A 960 7.36 36.92 -21.34
C GLU A 960 8.46 36.55 -20.33
N ILE A 961 8.62 35.26 -20.04
CA ILE A 961 9.56 34.72 -19.05
C ILE A 961 10.80 34.14 -19.71
N LEU A 962 10.69 33.65 -20.95
CA LEU A 962 11.81 33.10 -21.71
C LEU A 962 12.86 34.17 -22.03
N LEU A 963 14.13 33.82 -21.86
CA LEU A 963 15.25 34.66 -22.29
C LEU A 963 15.37 34.67 -23.82
N PRO A 964 15.80 35.79 -24.44
CA PRO A 964 15.80 35.95 -25.91
C PRO A 964 16.54 34.85 -26.69
N ASP A 965 17.63 34.31 -26.13
CA ASP A 965 18.51 33.33 -26.80
C ASP A 965 18.06 31.86 -26.63
N SER A 966 16.87 31.62 -26.04
CA SER A 966 16.39 30.27 -25.67
C SER A 966 15.80 29.42 -26.80
N ARG A 967 15.98 29.82 -28.07
CA ARG A 967 15.51 29.09 -29.27
C ARG A 967 16.62 28.82 -30.30
N ALA A 968 17.87 29.09 -29.95
CA ALA A 968 19.02 28.86 -30.83
C ALA A 968 19.37 27.36 -30.88
#